data_AF-A0A538KX25-F1
#
_entry.id   AF-A0A538KX25-F1
#
_cell.length_a   1.000
_cell.length_b   1.000
_cell.length_c   1.000
_cell.angle_alpha   90.00
_cell.angle_beta   90.00
_cell.angle_gamma   90.00
#
_symmetry.space_group_name_H-M   'P 1'
#
loop_
_entity.id
_entity.type
_entity.pdbx_description
1 polymer ?
#
loop_
_entity_poly.entity_id
_entity_poly.type
_entity_poly.pdbx_seq_one_letter_code
_entity_poly.pdbx_strand_id
1 'polypeptide(L)'
;MGGTSRGSLVVVLALALLAPAAALAHVERTSYWPDPRPDASVKPPAGGDVPKARSLASALQRKQRGTTRVVCLPDSLATAKADIAAARTKGYQLRPTAPVHHITRTQARTLLSINRRLFARCAFHEIQPAVTASRNNDRVVIMPGVYTEPTARAVPAFPKECDQYRITSENGSGAVSYAYQFHCPNAQSLVGLAGHALGPGQDPPVTPTGRPDPHGIPNLGPCIRCNMQIEGSGPSPDDVVLDAGRVESGNGAPLGSKKDVGLRADRADGIVLRNFTVRHAAEHDVYIHETDGYLVDHMKFFYAGEYGELMFASDHGLTQNCDAVGSGDSGIYPGGAADTGTLRDTTFYPEFRLNQTITHCDIHHNNMGTSGTMGNAVHYVENNIYGNGAGFVTDSFYAGGHPGFPQDSTVYERNRVYSNNFNVYGADSDVKSAVAIPIGVGALIAGGDDNVVRDNYIYDNWRRGTMLLAVPDVIACAPSPDEGAPPCAPKGLTQTSNGNRYYNNVMGRSPDGEVMPNGVDFWWDQFPSNTGNCWYSNIGPDGTTGSVTADPPTPPQEGTSIPGFLPEDCGAPTNVGTGNPQKEAVLVACAANFSNSSNDDPVCDWFQPPAEPGSPEAARQKAQQQAAAQRLVGRALNLPRFCELVGGQGGTLTCGPFRDRV
;
A
#
# COMPACT_ATOMS: atom_id res chain seq x y z
N MET A 1 -21.93 60.41 38.38
CA MET A 1 -22.01 59.07 39.01
C MET A 1 -22.58 58.13 37.96
N GLY A 2 -21.92 57.12 37.41
CA GLY A 2 -20.53 56.64 37.45
C GLY A 2 -20.44 55.61 36.33
N GLY A 3 -19.42 55.71 35.48
CA GLY A 3 -19.12 54.69 34.47
C GLY A 3 -18.37 53.51 35.06
N THR A 4 -18.39 52.36 34.37
CA THR A 4 -17.46 51.22 34.50
C THR A 4 -17.49 50.47 33.16
N SER A 5 -16.45 50.63 32.33
CA SER A 5 -15.34 49.69 32.08
C SER A 5 -15.79 48.41 31.34
N ARG A 6 -15.57 48.26 30.03
CA ARG A 6 -14.33 47.71 29.41
C ARG A 6 -13.58 46.76 30.36
N GLY A 7 -13.66 45.46 30.10
CA GLY A 7 -12.85 44.45 30.78
C GLY A 7 -13.12 43.03 30.26
N SER A 8 -12.23 42.55 29.41
CA SER A 8 -11.77 41.16 29.35
C SER A 8 -12.72 40.07 28.87
N LEU A 9 -12.62 39.73 27.57
CA LEU A 9 -12.73 38.34 27.09
C LEU A 9 -11.61 38.07 26.09
N VAL A 10 -10.39 38.19 26.57
CA VAL A 10 -9.20 37.54 26.00
C VAL A 10 -8.83 36.46 27.01
N VAL A 11 -8.34 35.31 26.53
CA VAL A 11 -7.92 34.11 27.28
C VAL A 11 -9.01 33.04 27.45
N VAL A 12 -9.26 32.28 26.37
CA VAL A 12 -9.44 30.80 26.41
C VAL A 12 -8.87 30.12 25.13
N LEU A 13 -8.52 30.87 24.06
CA LEU A 13 -8.06 30.28 22.79
C LEU A 13 -6.58 29.79 22.75
N ALA A 14 -6.00 29.37 23.88
CA ALA A 14 -4.58 29.03 23.98
C ALA A 14 -4.26 27.67 24.62
N LEU A 15 -5.23 26.79 24.83
CA LEU A 15 -4.99 25.49 25.49
C LEU A 15 -5.60 24.27 24.78
N ALA A 16 -5.96 24.39 23.49
CA ALA A 16 -6.43 23.27 22.67
C ALA A 16 -5.56 22.99 21.42
N LEU A 17 -4.34 23.54 21.36
CA LEU A 17 -3.41 23.41 20.22
C LEU A 17 -2.21 22.49 20.49
N LEU A 18 -2.36 21.49 21.38
CA LEU A 18 -1.27 20.54 21.68
C LEU A 18 -1.71 19.06 21.67
N ALA A 19 -2.71 18.73 20.85
CA ALA A 19 -2.90 17.34 20.45
C ALA A 19 -2.61 17.27 18.96
N PRO A 20 -1.42 16.81 18.52
CA PRO A 20 -1.36 16.18 17.21
C PRO A 20 -2.36 15.04 17.29
N ALA A 21 -3.35 15.04 16.40
CA ALA A 21 -4.08 13.83 16.08
C ALA A 21 -3.05 12.91 15.40
N ALA A 22 -2.20 12.29 16.21
CA ALA A 22 -1.42 11.15 15.78
C ALA A 22 -2.45 10.08 15.44
N ALA A 23 -2.71 9.91 14.15
CA ALA A 23 -2.79 8.54 13.66
C ALA A 23 -1.53 7.87 14.23
N LEU A 24 -1.72 6.98 15.21
CA LEU A 24 -0.66 6.14 15.75
C LEU A 24 -0.35 5.09 14.68
N ALA A 25 0.10 5.54 13.51
CA ALA A 25 0.85 4.70 12.60
C ALA A 25 2.24 4.53 13.25
N HIS A 26 2.81 3.32 13.22
CA HIS A 26 4.21 3.17 13.55
C HIS A 26 5.00 4.10 12.65
N VAL A 27 5.67 5.05 13.28
CA VAL A 27 6.68 5.87 12.64
C VAL A 27 7.73 4.91 12.09
N GLU A 28 7.74 4.71 10.78
CA GLU A 28 8.73 3.85 10.14
C GLU A 28 10.14 4.39 10.40
N ARG A 29 11.10 3.46 10.56
CA ARG A 29 12.50 3.86 10.59
C ARG A 29 12.91 4.37 9.21
N THR A 30 13.92 5.22 9.16
CA THR A 30 14.65 5.43 7.91
C THR A 30 15.13 4.09 7.40
N SER A 31 14.68 3.77 6.20
CA SER A 31 14.86 2.45 5.59
C SER A 31 15.94 2.52 4.52
N TYR A 32 16.32 1.39 3.93
CA TYR A 32 17.31 1.33 2.86
C TYR A 32 16.93 0.22 1.89
N TRP A 33 17.19 0.42 0.61
CA TRP A 33 17.05 -0.66 -0.36
C TRP A 33 18.15 -1.70 -0.14
N PRO A 34 17.81 -2.98 -0.21
CA PRO A 34 18.82 -4.02 -0.14
C PRO A 34 19.76 -3.97 -1.36
N ASP A 35 20.90 -4.64 -1.24
CA ASP A 35 21.77 -4.86 -2.39
C ASP A 35 21.10 -5.87 -3.32
N PRO A 36 20.92 -5.58 -4.62
CA PRO A 36 20.27 -6.51 -5.55
C PRO A 36 21.13 -7.75 -5.85
N ARG A 37 22.38 -7.80 -5.37
CA ARG A 37 23.25 -8.97 -5.52
C ARG A 37 22.91 -10.00 -4.44
N PRO A 38 22.76 -11.28 -4.82
CA PRO A 38 22.42 -12.31 -3.85
C PRO A 38 23.55 -12.56 -2.84
N ASP A 39 23.21 -12.78 -1.57
CA ASP A 39 24.16 -13.18 -0.53
C ASP A 39 24.62 -14.63 -0.76
N ALA A 40 25.81 -14.76 -1.36
CA ALA A 40 26.45 -16.02 -1.67
C ALA A 40 27.09 -16.74 -0.46
N SER A 41 27.03 -16.15 0.75
CA SER A 41 27.44 -16.84 1.99
C SER A 41 26.47 -17.95 2.39
N VAL A 42 25.22 -17.89 1.90
CA VAL A 42 24.20 -18.93 2.05
C VAL A 42 24.15 -19.80 0.78
N LYS A 43 23.77 -21.08 0.93
CA LYS A 43 23.62 -22.01 -0.21
C LYS A 43 22.25 -22.70 -0.22
N PRO A 44 21.36 -22.43 -1.21
CA PRO A 44 21.56 -21.49 -2.33
C PRO A 44 21.77 -20.03 -1.86
N PRO A 45 22.34 -19.14 -2.70
CA PRO A 45 22.40 -17.72 -2.41
C PRO A 45 21.01 -17.18 -2.05
N ALA A 46 20.95 -16.21 -1.14
CA ALA A 46 19.70 -15.55 -0.74
C ALA A 46 19.55 -14.22 -1.47
N GLY A 47 18.32 -13.80 -1.79
CA GLY A 47 18.08 -12.60 -2.59
C GLY A 47 18.44 -12.76 -4.07
N GLY A 48 18.48 -11.64 -4.78
CA GLY A 48 18.82 -11.43 -6.19
C GLY A 48 17.73 -11.84 -7.17
N ASP A 49 16.72 -12.57 -6.71
CA ASP A 49 15.63 -13.14 -7.49
C ASP A 49 14.45 -13.49 -6.59
N VAL A 50 13.26 -13.61 -7.17
CA VAL A 50 12.10 -14.18 -6.48
C VAL A 50 12.40 -15.64 -6.06
N PRO A 51 12.29 -16.00 -4.76
CA PRO A 51 12.58 -17.34 -4.29
C PRO A 51 11.53 -18.36 -4.78
N LYS A 52 11.95 -19.62 -4.94
CA LYS A 52 11.05 -20.72 -5.28
C LYS A 52 10.57 -21.45 -4.03
N ALA A 53 9.25 -21.54 -3.84
CA ALA A 53 8.66 -22.32 -2.77
C ALA A 53 9.07 -23.81 -2.86
N ARG A 54 9.52 -24.37 -1.74
CA ARG A 54 9.78 -25.80 -1.59
C ARG A 54 8.47 -26.53 -1.35
N SER A 55 8.27 -27.69 -1.94
CA SER A 55 7.04 -28.47 -1.74
C SER A 55 6.86 -28.91 -0.28
N LEU A 56 5.62 -28.96 0.23
CA LEU A 56 5.33 -29.43 1.60
C LEU A 56 5.90 -30.84 1.88
N ALA A 57 5.80 -31.76 0.91
CA ALA A 57 6.32 -33.11 1.04
C ALA A 57 7.84 -33.14 1.29
N SER A 58 8.59 -32.18 0.73
CA SER A 58 10.04 -32.12 0.94
C SER A 58 10.41 -31.83 2.39
N ALA A 59 9.55 -31.19 3.19
CA ALA A 59 9.76 -30.91 4.62
C ALA A 59 10.00 -32.18 5.47
N LEU A 60 9.62 -33.35 4.95
CA LEU A 60 9.83 -34.64 5.61
C LEU A 60 11.13 -35.34 5.21
N GLN A 61 11.85 -34.83 4.20
CA GLN A 61 13.10 -35.41 3.70
C GLN A 61 14.24 -35.20 4.71
N ARG A 62 15.00 -36.26 4.98
CA ARG A 62 16.12 -36.22 5.94
C ARG A 62 17.36 -35.48 5.42
N LYS A 63 17.56 -35.44 4.10
CA LYS A 63 18.74 -34.86 3.45
C LYS A 63 18.48 -33.47 2.82
N GLN A 64 17.33 -32.85 3.13
CA GLN A 64 17.05 -31.49 2.67
C GLN A 64 18.01 -30.49 3.33
N ARG A 65 18.19 -29.34 2.69
CA ARG A 65 18.92 -28.21 3.29
C ARG A 65 18.04 -27.57 4.38
N GLY A 66 18.68 -27.21 5.49
CA GLY A 66 18.00 -26.67 6.66
C GLY A 66 17.21 -27.72 7.45
N THR A 67 16.60 -27.25 8.53
CA THR A 67 15.79 -28.01 9.48
C THR A 67 14.33 -27.62 9.31
N THR A 68 13.44 -28.61 9.30
CA THR A 68 11.99 -28.37 9.42
C THR A 68 11.60 -28.31 10.89
N ARG A 69 11.05 -27.18 11.30
CA ARG A 69 10.37 -26.95 12.58
C ARG A 69 8.87 -27.12 12.35
N VAL A 70 8.23 -28.01 13.10
CA VAL A 70 6.78 -28.24 12.98
C VAL A 70 6.08 -27.63 14.18
N VAL A 71 5.11 -26.77 13.89
CA VAL A 71 4.21 -26.12 14.85
C VAL A 71 2.86 -26.81 14.79
N CYS A 72 2.32 -27.20 15.94
CA CYS A 72 0.99 -27.81 16.02
C CYS A 72 0.29 -27.52 17.35
N LEU A 73 -1.03 -27.51 17.31
CA LEU A 73 -1.91 -27.58 18.46
C LEU A 73 -2.29 -29.05 18.75
N PRO A 74 -2.81 -29.37 19.95
CA PRO A 74 -3.21 -30.74 20.29
C PRO A 74 -4.18 -31.40 19.31
N ASP A 75 -5.07 -30.60 18.70
CA ASP A 75 -6.11 -31.03 17.77
C ASP A 75 -5.74 -30.83 16.29
N SER A 76 -4.58 -30.25 15.95
CA SER A 76 -4.21 -29.93 14.56
C SER A 76 -4.30 -31.10 13.58
N LEU A 77 -3.98 -32.33 14.02
CA LEU A 77 -4.12 -33.50 13.15
C LEU A 77 -5.58 -33.91 12.93
N ALA A 78 -6.46 -33.66 13.90
CA ALA A 78 -7.90 -33.86 13.73
C ALA A 78 -8.47 -32.82 12.76
N THR A 79 -8.11 -31.54 12.94
CA THR A 79 -8.48 -30.43 12.05
C THR A 79 -8.01 -30.70 10.62
N ALA A 80 -6.72 -31.02 10.41
CA ALA A 80 -6.20 -31.38 9.10
C ALA A 80 -6.96 -32.54 8.42
N LYS A 81 -7.43 -33.55 9.17
CA LYS A 81 -8.25 -34.64 8.59
C LYS A 81 -9.60 -34.12 8.10
N ALA A 82 -10.22 -33.20 8.84
CA ALA A 82 -11.49 -32.59 8.48
C ALA A 82 -11.33 -31.70 7.24
N ASP A 83 -10.32 -30.84 7.21
CA ASP A 83 -10.07 -29.90 6.11
C ASP A 83 -9.73 -30.65 4.81
N ILE A 84 -8.88 -31.67 4.88
CA ILE A 84 -8.57 -32.54 3.72
C ILE A 84 -9.82 -33.28 3.22
N ALA A 85 -10.72 -33.68 4.11
CA ALA A 85 -11.98 -34.29 3.71
C ALA A 85 -12.91 -33.28 3.02
N ALA A 86 -13.01 -32.07 3.58
CA ALA A 86 -13.80 -30.97 3.02
C ALA A 86 -13.27 -30.53 1.66
N ALA A 87 -11.95 -30.32 1.52
CA ALA A 87 -11.31 -29.97 0.24
C ALA A 87 -11.54 -31.04 -0.85
N ARG A 88 -11.80 -32.30 -0.49
CA ARG A 88 -12.17 -33.34 -1.46
C ARG A 88 -13.65 -33.26 -1.85
N THR A 89 -14.54 -33.13 -0.87
CA THR A 89 -15.99 -33.27 -1.10
C THR A 89 -16.69 -31.96 -1.45
N LYS A 90 -16.26 -30.86 -0.83
CA LYS A 90 -16.80 -29.50 -1.02
C LYS A 90 -15.86 -28.60 -1.82
N GLY A 91 -14.57 -28.90 -1.79
CA GLY A 91 -13.54 -28.04 -2.37
C GLY A 91 -13.17 -26.87 -1.44
N TYR A 92 -12.29 -26.01 -1.92
CA TYR A 92 -11.84 -24.79 -1.24
C TYR A 92 -11.54 -23.70 -2.28
N GLN A 93 -11.57 -22.44 -1.89
CA GLN A 93 -11.24 -21.30 -2.75
C GLN A 93 -10.08 -20.51 -2.14
N LEU A 94 -9.14 -20.11 -3.00
CA LEU A 94 -8.02 -19.27 -2.58
C LEU A 94 -8.46 -17.82 -2.37
N ARG A 95 -9.42 -17.35 -3.18
CA ARG A 95 -9.98 -16.00 -3.18
C ARG A 95 -11.38 -16.00 -3.82
N PRO A 96 -12.25 -15.01 -3.58
CA PRO A 96 -13.65 -15.04 -3.99
C PRO A 96 -13.91 -15.29 -5.48
N THR A 97 -13.14 -14.66 -6.36
CA THR A 97 -13.29 -14.77 -7.82
C THR A 97 -12.60 -16.02 -8.41
N ALA A 98 -11.80 -16.73 -7.62
CA ALA A 98 -11.14 -17.95 -8.05
C ALA A 98 -12.11 -19.14 -8.07
N PRO A 99 -11.91 -20.10 -9.00
CA PRO A 99 -12.73 -21.31 -9.03
C PRO A 99 -12.56 -22.13 -7.74
N VAL A 100 -13.59 -22.91 -7.40
CA VAL A 100 -13.49 -23.90 -6.33
C VAL A 100 -12.53 -25.01 -6.74
N HIS A 101 -11.49 -25.23 -5.93
CA HIS A 101 -10.51 -26.29 -6.11
C HIS A 101 -10.90 -27.54 -5.34
N HIS A 102 -10.89 -28.69 -6.02
CA HIS A 102 -11.07 -30.00 -5.39
C HIS A 102 -9.77 -30.80 -5.42
N ILE A 103 -9.43 -31.45 -4.30
CA ILE A 103 -8.34 -32.42 -4.28
C ILE A 103 -8.85 -33.83 -4.60
N THR A 104 -8.11 -34.57 -5.40
CA THR A 104 -8.39 -35.98 -5.70
C THR A 104 -8.26 -36.86 -4.45
N ARG A 105 -8.83 -38.07 -4.50
CA ARG A 105 -8.66 -39.08 -3.43
C ARG A 105 -7.18 -39.40 -3.16
N THR A 106 -6.35 -39.40 -4.20
CA THR A 106 -4.91 -39.66 -4.09
C THR A 106 -4.20 -38.49 -3.42
N GLN A 107 -4.44 -37.25 -3.85
CA GLN A 107 -3.90 -36.04 -3.20
C GLN A 107 -4.30 -35.98 -1.72
N ALA A 108 -5.57 -36.23 -1.40
CA ALA A 108 -6.05 -36.27 -0.01
C ALA A 108 -5.32 -37.32 0.85
N ARG A 109 -5.11 -38.53 0.33
CA ARG A 109 -4.34 -39.57 1.04
C ARG A 109 -2.89 -39.16 1.25
N THR A 110 -2.26 -38.56 0.24
CA THR A 110 -0.88 -38.07 0.33
C THR A 110 -0.76 -36.95 1.36
N LEU A 111 -1.62 -35.94 1.29
CA LEU A 111 -1.62 -34.80 2.21
C LEU A 111 -1.87 -35.23 3.66
N LEU A 112 -2.79 -36.19 3.87
CA LEU A 112 -3.03 -36.76 5.19
C LEU A 112 -1.81 -37.57 5.71
N SER A 113 -1.14 -38.32 4.83
CA SER A 113 0.09 -39.03 5.20
C SER A 113 1.20 -38.08 5.62
N ILE A 114 1.37 -36.97 4.88
CA ILE A 114 2.33 -35.91 5.20
C ILE A 114 1.98 -35.31 6.57
N ASN A 115 0.74 -34.87 6.78
CA ASN A 115 0.29 -34.26 8.03
C ASN A 115 0.45 -35.19 9.25
N ARG A 116 0.19 -36.50 9.12
CA ARG A 116 0.47 -37.47 10.20
C ARG A 116 1.96 -37.51 10.59
N ARG A 117 2.85 -37.43 9.60
CA ARG A 117 4.29 -37.45 9.82
C ARG A 117 4.82 -36.12 10.34
N LEU A 118 4.22 -35.00 9.94
CA LEU A 118 4.50 -33.68 10.50
C LEU A 118 4.08 -33.64 11.98
N PHE A 119 2.88 -34.09 12.31
CA PHE A 119 2.38 -34.14 13.69
C PHE A 119 3.30 -34.95 14.61
N ALA A 120 3.80 -36.09 14.13
CA ALA A 120 4.78 -36.90 14.87
C ALA A 120 6.16 -36.21 15.07
N ARG A 121 6.43 -35.12 14.34
CA ARG A 121 7.64 -34.27 14.47
C ARG A 121 7.34 -32.92 15.12
N CYS A 122 6.10 -32.68 15.55
CA CYS A 122 5.72 -31.45 16.21
C CYS A 122 6.54 -31.26 17.48
N ALA A 123 7.19 -30.11 17.56
CA ALA A 123 8.06 -29.74 18.69
C ALA A 123 7.78 -28.31 19.20
N PHE A 124 6.88 -27.59 18.53
CA PHE A 124 6.51 -26.22 18.85
C PHE A 124 4.98 -26.10 18.87
N HIS A 125 4.46 -25.23 19.73
CA HIS A 125 3.02 -24.96 19.90
C HIS A 125 2.65 -23.49 19.66
N GLU A 126 3.64 -22.69 19.30
CA GLU A 126 3.58 -21.30 18.91
C GLU A 126 4.57 -21.13 17.74
N ILE A 127 4.27 -20.22 16.81
CA ILE A 127 5.04 -19.97 15.60
C ILE A 127 6.35 -19.24 15.92
N GLN A 128 6.30 -18.21 16.77
CA GLN A 128 7.46 -17.41 17.12
C GLN A 128 8.61 -18.25 17.69
N PRO A 129 8.42 -19.17 18.67
CA PRO A 129 9.50 -20.02 19.14
C PRO A 129 10.14 -20.88 18.03
N ALA A 130 9.36 -21.33 17.04
CA ALA A 130 9.88 -22.06 15.89
C ALA A 130 10.72 -21.16 14.97
N VAL A 131 10.30 -19.91 14.77
CA VAL A 131 11.06 -18.89 14.02
C VAL A 131 12.37 -18.55 14.74
N THR A 132 12.33 -18.29 16.04
CA THR A 132 13.51 -18.01 16.86
C THR A 132 14.55 -19.13 16.78
N ALA A 133 14.10 -20.40 16.78
CA ALA A 133 14.96 -21.59 16.68
C ALA A 133 15.46 -21.90 15.24
N SER A 134 14.98 -21.17 14.24
CA SER A 134 15.33 -21.38 12.84
C SER A 134 16.61 -20.66 12.44
N ARG A 135 17.26 -21.18 11.39
CA ARG A 135 18.47 -20.64 10.75
C ARG A 135 18.30 -20.52 9.23
N ASN A 136 19.33 -20.08 8.52
CA ASN A 136 19.33 -20.04 7.05
C ASN A 136 18.85 -21.35 6.42
N ASN A 137 17.97 -21.26 5.43
CA ASN A 137 17.33 -22.36 4.72
C ASN A 137 16.38 -23.24 5.56
N ASP A 138 16.12 -22.92 6.84
CA ASP A 138 15.17 -23.69 7.64
C ASP A 138 13.72 -23.49 7.13
N ARG A 139 12.80 -24.29 7.66
CA ARG A 139 11.36 -24.20 7.39
C ARG A 139 10.58 -24.22 8.67
N VAL A 140 9.51 -23.44 8.73
CA VAL A 140 8.45 -23.56 9.74
C VAL A 140 7.22 -24.06 9.02
N VAL A 141 6.76 -25.27 9.37
CA VAL A 141 5.53 -25.85 8.86
C VAL A 141 4.48 -25.81 9.96
N ILE A 142 3.40 -25.09 9.70
CA ILE A 142 2.32 -24.83 10.65
C ILE A 142 1.17 -25.78 10.32
N MET A 143 0.77 -26.60 11.28
CA MET A 143 -0.36 -27.50 11.09
C MET A 143 -1.69 -26.78 11.31
N PRO A 144 -2.81 -27.25 10.69
CA PRO A 144 -4.11 -26.61 10.80
C PRO A 144 -4.53 -26.24 12.22
N GLY A 145 -5.09 -25.05 12.39
CA GLY A 145 -5.45 -24.45 13.69
C GLY A 145 -5.40 -22.93 13.70
N VAL A 146 -5.87 -22.34 14.79
CA VAL A 146 -5.84 -20.89 15.05
C VAL A 146 -4.77 -20.59 16.10
N TYR A 147 -3.76 -19.82 15.72
CA TYR A 147 -2.59 -19.48 16.53
C TYR A 147 -2.69 -18.03 17.01
N THR A 148 -2.60 -17.84 18.31
CA THR A 148 -2.70 -16.51 18.95
C THR A 148 -1.38 -16.04 19.55
N GLU A 149 -0.36 -16.91 19.64
CA GLU A 149 0.93 -16.61 20.25
C GLU A 149 0.82 -15.98 21.67
N PRO A 150 0.24 -16.68 22.67
CA PRO A 150 0.05 -16.16 24.02
C PRO A 150 1.35 -15.64 24.66
N THR A 151 2.50 -16.24 24.36
CA THR A 151 3.80 -15.78 24.86
C THR A 151 4.16 -14.42 24.25
N ALA A 152 3.99 -14.25 22.94
CA ALA A 152 4.22 -12.98 22.27
C ALA A 152 3.23 -11.89 22.73
N ARG A 153 1.94 -12.25 22.88
CA ARG A 153 0.90 -11.35 23.39
C ARG A 153 1.17 -10.83 24.81
N ALA A 154 1.90 -11.60 25.62
CA ALA A 154 2.24 -11.20 26.99
C ALA A 154 3.40 -10.18 27.04
N VAL A 155 4.17 -10.03 25.97
CA VAL A 155 5.25 -9.02 25.89
C VAL A 155 4.63 -7.63 25.77
N PRO A 156 5.04 -6.62 26.56
CA PRO A 156 4.58 -5.24 26.40
C PRO A 156 4.93 -4.67 25.03
N ALA A 157 4.13 -3.72 24.51
CA ALA A 157 4.42 -3.03 23.25
C ALA A 157 5.77 -2.28 23.26
N PHE A 158 6.16 -1.81 24.45
CA PHE A 158 7.38 -1.05 24.68
C PHE A 158 8.12 -1.56 25.92
N PRO A 159 8.82 -2.69 25.85
CA PRO A 159 9.59 -3.20 26.98
C PRO A 159 10.77 -2.26 27.28
N LYS A 160 11.00 -2.01 28.57
CA LYS A 160 12.00 -1.03 29.05
C LYS A 160 13.42 -1.38 28.61
N GLU A 161 13.73 -2.67 28.53
CA GLU A 161 15.01 -3.20 28.05
C GLU A 161 15.31 -2.85 26.59
N CYS A 162 14.29 -2.52 25.80
CA CYS A 162 14.38 -2.18 24.39
C CYS A 162 14.43 -0.67 24.14
N ASP A 163 14.21 0.18 25.17
CA ASP A 163 14.17 1.65 25.00
C ASP A 163 15.47 2.22 24.43
N GLN A 164 16.60 1.55 24.70
CA GLN A 164 17.92 1.91 24.17
C GLN A 164 18.04 1.77 22.63
N TYR A 165 17.11 1.05 21.98
CA TYR A 165 17.11 0.83 20.53
C TYR A 165 16.06 1.67 19.78
N ARG A 166 15.36 2.56 20.49
CA ARG A 166 14.48 3.54 19.87
C ARG A 166 15.29 4.58 19.13
N ILE A 167 14.73 5.11 18.06
CA ILE A 167 15.36 6.13 17.23
C ILE A 167 14.35 7.25 16.92
N THR A 168 14.88 8.39 16.53
CA THR A 168 14.11 9.39 15.79
C THR A 168 14.32 9.08 14.31
N SER A 169 13.24 8.93 13.57
CA SER A 169 13.30 8.79 12.11
C SER A 169 12.98 10.12 11.44
N GLU A 170 12.99 10.11 10.12
CA GLU A 170 12.50 11.22 9.29
C GLU A 170 11.00 11.51 9.47
N ASN A 171 10.24 10.62 10.12
CA ASN A 171 8.82 10.76 10.45
C ASN A 171 8.59 11.14 11.94
N GLY A 172 9.66 11.52 12.66
CA GLY A 172 9.59 12.04 14.03
C GLY A 172 10.06 11.07 15.12
N SER A 173 9.82 11.43 16.39
CA SER A 173 10.25 10.65 17.55
C SER A 173 9.30 9.48 17.84
N GLY A 174 9.82 8.26 17.98
CA GLY A 174 9.01 7.09 18.33
C GLY A 174 9.30 5.84 17.49
N ALA A 175 10.01 6.01 16.36
CA ALA A 175 10.45 4.92 15.51
C ALA A 175 11.36 3.93 16.26
N VAL A 176 11.40 2.71 15.75
CA VAL A 176 12.21 1.62 16.30
C VAL A 176 13.22 1.12 15.26
N SER A 177 14.47 0.95 15.68
CA SER A 177 15.56 0.52 14.78
C SER A 177 15.47 -0.96 14.41
N TYR A 178 16.29 -1.40 13.46
CA TYR A 178 16.50 -2.84 13.23
C TYR A 178 17.00 -3.56 14.47
N ALA A 179 17.86 -2.92 15.27
CA ALA A 179 18.32 -3.48 16.54
C ALA A 179 17.17 -3.71 17.53
N TYR A 180 16.16 -2.84 17.54
CA TYR A 180 14.95 -3.03 18.33
C TYR A 180 14.20 -4.29 17.90
N GLN A 181 13.96 -4.46 16.59
CA GLN A 181 13.28 -5.65 16.06
C GLN A 181 14.09 -6.92 16.28
N PHE A 182 15.41 -6.83 16.22
CA PHE A 182 16.32 -7.95 16.43
C PHE A 182 16.31 -8.43 17.90
N HIS A 183 16.40 -7.50 18.85
CA HIS A 183 16.46 -7.82 20.28
C HIS A 183 15.09 -8.07 20.89
N CYS A 184 14.05 -7.42 20.37
CA CYS A 184 12.70 -7.39 20.94
C CYS A 184 11.63 -7.68 19.87
N PRO A 185 11.71 -8.81 19.14
CA PRO A 185 10.84 -9.09 17.99
C PRO A 185 9.36 -9.11 18.34
N ASN A 186 9.02 -9.48 19.59
CA ASN A 186 7.65 -9.57 20.06
C ASN A 186 7.13 -8.33 20.77
N ALA A 187 7.88 -7.23 20.79
CA ALA A 187 7.37 -5.97 21.31
C ALA A 187 6.18 -5.50 20.45
N GLN A 188 6.37 -5.39 19.14
CA GLN A 188 5.31 -4.97 18.20
C GLN A 188 4.64 -6.12 17.45
N SER A 189 5.30 -7.28 17.29
CA SER A 189 4.82 -8.35 16.40
C SER A 189 4.40 -9.62 17.16
N LEU A 190 3.41 -10.37 16.67
CA LEU A 190 3.22 -11.76 17.14
C LEU A 190 4.37 -12.66 16.69
N VAL A 191 4.76 -12.55 15.42
CA VAL A 191 5.89 -13.26 14.85
C VAL A 191 6.87 -12.25 14.26
N GLY A 192 8.01 -12.03 14.90
CA GLY A 192 9.12 -11.22 14.39
C GLY A 192 10.28 -12.10 13.91
N LEU A 193 10.73 -11.84 12.68
CA LEU A 193 11.83 -12.50 12.00
C LEU A 193 12.87 -11.46 11.59
N ALA A 194 14.08 -11.57 12.14
CA ALA A 194 15.27 -10.89 11.65
C ALA A 194 16.11 -11.86 10.81
N GLY A 195 16.28 -11.57 9.53
CA GLY A 195 16.98 -12.46 8.61
C GLY A 195 18.50 -12.28 8.61
N HIS A 196 19.00 -11.09 8.88
CA HIS A 196 20.43 -10.81 9.13
C HIS A 196 20.76 -10.66 10.62
N ALA A 197 22.02 -10.85 10.96
CA ALA A 197 22.55 -10.39 12.24
C ALA A 197 22.74 -8.86 12.22
N LEU A 198 22.91 -8.26 13.40
CA LEU A 198 23.43 -6.89 13.49
C LEU A 198 24.87 -6.87 12.96
N GLY A 199 25.19 -5.89 12.11
CA GLY A 199 26.55 -5.69 11.66
C GLY A 199 27.45 -5.08 12.75
N PRO A 200 28.77 -5.04 12.51
CA PRO A 200 29.77 -4.66 13.50
C PRO A 200 29.83 -3.14 13.82
N GLY A 201 29.20 -2.31 13.00
CA GLY A 201 29.21 -0.85 13.09
C GLY A 201 27.93 -0.25 13.67
N GLN A 202 27.66 1.00 13.30
CA GLN A 202 26.41 1.71 13.55
C GLN A 202 25.85 2.17 12.21
N ASP A 203 24.52 2.20 12.11
CA ASP A 203 23.86 2.81 10.95
C ASP A 203 24.19 4.31 10.94
N PRO A 204 24.27 4.94 9.76
CA PRO A 204 24.48 6.37 9.65
C PRO A 204 23.44 7.14 10.49
N PRO A 205 23.82 8.27 11.11
CA PRO A 205 22.86 9.09 11.82
C PRO A 205 21.80 9.56 10.83
N VAL A 206 20.54 9.29 11.17
CA VAL A 206 19.40 9.85 10.45
C VAL A 206 19.31 11.33 10.81
N THR A 207 19.28 12.22 9.83
CA THR A 207 18.89 13.61 10.07
C THR A 207 17.52 13.83 9.45
N PRO A 208 16.66 14.63 10.09
CA PRO A 208 15.36 15.01 9.52
C PRO A 208 15.44 15.60 8.09
N THR A 209 16.62 16.11 7.70
CA THR A 209 16.87 16.79 6.42
C THR A 209 17.80 16.05 5.46
N GLY A 210 18.18 14.82 5.75
CA GLY A 210 19.25 14.14 5.05
C GLY A 210 19.21 12.66 5.31
N ARG A 211 18.48 11.96 4.45
CA ARG A 211 18.72 10.54 4.26
C ARG A 211 20.07 10.36 3.58
N PRO A 212 20.97 9.53 4.11
CA PRO A 212 22.09 9.00 3.35
C PRO A 212 21.58 8.33 2.06
N ASP A 213 22.50 8.05 1.13
CA ASP A 213 22.21 7.22 -0.04
C ASP A 213 21.36 5.99 0.36
N PRO A 214 20.11 5.85 -0.15
CA PRO A 214 19.22 4.75 0.24
C PRO A 214 19.70 3.40 -0.30
N HIS A 215 20.68 3.37 -1.19
CA HIS A 215 21.19 2.16 -1.81
C HIS A 215 22.11 1.36 -0.88
N GLY A 216 21.73 0.12 -0.62
CA GLY A 216 22.51 -0.81 0.19
C GLY A 216 22.30 -0.56 1.68
N ILE A 217 21.76 -1.58 2.36
CA ILE A 217 21.51 -1.51 3.79
C ILE A 217 22.84 -1.29 4.54
N PRO A 218 22.98 -0.19 5.30
CA PRO A 218 24.20 0.07 6.05
C PRO A 218 24.36 -0.97 7.15
N ASN A 219 25.63 -1.30 7.44
CA ASN A 219 25.98 -2.16 8.57
C ASN A 219 25.19 -3.49 8.59
N LEU A 220 24.94 -4.07 7.41
CA LEU A 220 24.28 -5.36 7.29
C LEU A 220 25.20 -6.47 7.84
N GLY A 221 24.72 -7.21 8.85
CA GLY A 221 25.43 -8.39 9.34
C GLY A 221 25.23 -9.61 8.43
N PRO A 222 25.84 -10.76 8.74
CA PRO A 222 25.64 -11.97 7.94
C PRO A 222 24.19 -12.49 8.00
N CYS A 223 23.75 -13.15 6.94
CA CYS A 223 22.51 -13.93 6.93
C CYS A 223 22.47 -14.93 8.10
N ILE A 224 21.40 -14.90 8.90
CA ILE A 224 21.12 -15.86 9.97
C ILE A 224 19.81 -16.63 9.79
N ARG A 225 18.82 -16.07 9.07
CA ARG A 225 17.53 -16.70 8.73
C ARG A 225 17.07 -16.39 7.29
N CYS A 226 18.00 -16.24 6.36
CA CYS A 226 17.71 -16.09 4.94
C CYS A 226 17.27 -17.42 4.29
N ASN A 227 16.60 -17.36 3.14
CA ASN A 227 15.98 -18.51 2.45
C ASN A 227 15.01 -19.32 3.33
N MET A 228 14.43 -18.68 4.34
CA MET A 228 13.46 -19.31 5.23
C MET A 228 12.13 -19.49 4.50
N GLN A 229 11.38 -20.53 4.85
CA GLN A 229 10.01 -20.71 4.37
C GLN A 229 9.08 -21.01 5.54
N ILE A 230 8.00 -20.25 5.64
CA ILE A 230 6.92 -20.43 6.60
C ILE A 230 5.68 -20.82 5.82
N GLU A 231 5.09 -21.98 6.12
CA GLU A 231 3.92 -22.44 5.37
C GLU A 231 2.90 -23.22 6.21
N GLY A 232 1.62 -23.09 5.86
CA GLY A 232 0.56 -23.95 6.38
C GLY A 232 0.51 -25.31 5.68
N SER A 233 0.22 -26.38 6.43
CA SER A 233 0.20 -27.76 5.90
C SER A 233 -1.17 -28.27 5.46
N GLY A 234 -2.20 -27.44 5.56
CA GLY A 234 -3.57 -27.72 5.08
C GLY A 234 -3.73 -27.57 3.56
N PRO A 235 -4.83 -28.05 2.97
CA PRO A 235 -5.16 -27.79 1.56
C PRO A 235 -5.39 -26.31 1.21
N SER A 236 -5.84 -25.47 2.15
CA SER A 236 -6.22 -24.06 1.95
C SER A 236 -5.46 -23.13 2.92
N PRO A 237 -5.24 -21.84 2.58
CA PRO A 237 -4.81 -20.85 3.55
C PRO A 237 -5.75 -20.69 4.75
N ASP A 238 -7.04 -21.02 4.61
CA ASP A 238 -8.01 -20.93 5.72
C ASP A 238 -7.74 -21.93 6.85
N ASP A 239 -6.97 -22.98 6.58
CA ASP A 239 -6.77 -24.08 7.54
C ASP A 239 -5.80 -23.68 8.67
N VAL A 240 -4.96 -22.67 8.43
CA VAL A 240 -4.00 -22.12 9.40
C VAL A 240 -4.24 -20.62 9.51
N VAL A 241 -4.55 -20.16 10.72
CA VAL A 241 -4.80 -18.73 10.98
C VAL A 241 -3.84 -18.23 12.06
N LEU A 242 -3.08 -17.18 11.76
CA LEU A 242 -2.40 -16.35 12.75
C LEU A 242 -3.30 -15.16 13.08
N ASP A 243 -3.85 -15.13 14.28
CA ASP A 243 -4.78 -14.08 14.72
C ASP A 243 -4.07 -13.14 15.69
N ALA A 244 -3.92 -11.87 15.32
CA ALA A 244 -3.29 -10.82 16.11
C ALA A 244 -4.26 -10.08 17.05
N GLY A 245 -5.53 -10.45 17.08
CA GLY A 245 -6.56 -9.76 17.84
C GLY A 245 -7.58 -10.72 18.45
N ARG A 246 -8.84 -10.52 18.05
CA ARG A 246 -10.02 -11.18 18.61
C ARG A 246 -10.47 -12.36 17.74
N VAL A 247 -10.20 -13.57 18.22
CA VAL A 247 -10.55 -14.82 17.53
C VAL A 247 -12.06 -14.93 17.24
N GLU A 248 -12.91 -14.45 18.15
CA GLU A 248 -14.37 -14.55 18.00
C GLU A 248 -14.92 -13.70 16.85
N SER A 249 -14.16 -12.73 16.34
CA SER A 249 -14.57 -11.91 15.20
C SER A 249 -14.47 -12.67 13.87
N GLY A 250 -13.84 -13.86 13.84
CA GLY A 250 -13.68 -14.61 12.61
C GLY A 250 -12.79 -13.87 11.63
N ASN A 251 -13.18 -13.78 10.35
CA ASN A 251 -12.45 -13.04 9.33
C ASN A 251 -13.02 -11.61 9.17
N GLY A 252 -13.31 -10.93 10.28
CA GLY A 252 -14.11 -9.70 10.30
C GLY A 252 -13.84 -8.81 11.51
N ALA A 253 -14.46 -7.62 11.54
CA ALA A 253 -14.39 -6.70 12.66
C ALA A 253 -15.27 -7.12 13.86
N PRO A 254 -15.03 -6.60 15.09
CA PRO A 254 -13.95 -5.69 15.49
C PRO A 254 -12.61 -6.42 15.64
N LEU A 255 -11.51 -5.71 15.34
CA LEU A 255 -10.16 -6.29 15.32
C LEU A 255 -9.74 -6.87 16.69
N GLY A 256 -9.90 -6.07 17.76
CA GLY A 256 -9.49 -6.44 19.12
C GLY A 256 -8.00 -6.76 19.25
N SER A 257 -7.18 -6.08 18.45
CA SER A 257 -5.74 -6.27 18.28
C SER A 257 -4.97 -6.30 19.60
N LYS A 258 -3.97 -7.17 19.66
CA LYS A 258 -3.03 -7.36 20.77
C LYS A 258 -1.60 -6.98 20.43
N LYS A 259 -1.32 -6.90 19.13
CA LYS A 259 -0.05 -6.52 18.55
C LYS A 259 -0.28 -5.70 17.30
N ASP A 260 0.68 -4.84 17.01
CA ASP A 260 0.62 -3.92 15.89
C ASP A 260 0.88 -4.66 14.59
N VAL A 261 1.73 -5.70 14.63
CA VAL A 261 2.02 -6.55 13.48
C VAL A 261 1.70 -8.02 13.75
N GLY A 262 1.08 -8.70 12.78
CA GLY A 262 0.89 -10.15 12.82
C GLY A 262 2.22 -10.88 12.61
N LEU A 263 2.78 -10.76 11.40
CA LEU A 263 4.08 -11.32 11.03
C LEU A 263 4.99 -10.25 10.42
N ARG A 264 6.13 -9.99 11.05
CA ARG A 264 7.17 -9.08 10.56
C ARG A 264 8.41 -9.84 10.13
N ALA A 265 8.92 -9.55 8.93
CA ALA A 265 10.15 -10.09 8.37
C ALA A 265 11.06 -8.94 7.92
N ASP A 266 12.05 -8.61 8.75
CA ASP A 266 13.04 -7.56 8.46
C ASP A 266 14.34 -8.19 7.92
N ARG A 267 14.81 -7.66 6.79
CA ARG A 267 16.05 -8.09 6.12
C ARG A 267 16.06 -9.60 5.98
N ALA A 268 15.04 -10.16 5.35
CA ALA A 268 14.74 -11.58 5.35
C ALA A 268 14.96 -12.20 3.98
N ASP A 269 16.14 -12.02 3.40
CA ASP A 269 16.38 -12.29 1.99
C ASP A 269 16.03 -13.73 1.59
N GLY A 270 15.28 -13.88 0.51
CA GLY A 270 14.74 -15.15 0.02
C GLY A 270 13.58 -15.74 0.85
N ILE A 271 12.88 -14.95 1.67
CA ILE A 271 11.75 -15.43 2.49
C ILE A 271 10.59 -15.93 1.62
N VAL A 272 9.98 -17.04 2.04
CA VAL A 272 8.74 -17.56 1.46
C VAL A 272 7.67 -17.65 2.54
N LEU A 273 6.53 -16.97 2.34
CA LEU A 273 5.31 -17.09 3.15
C LEU A 273 4.22 -17.74 2.30
N ARG A 274 3.63 -18.83 2.77
CA ARG A 274 2.69 -19.59 1.93
C ARG A 274 1.57 -20.32 2.66
N ASN A 275 0.35 -20.24 2.14
CA ASN A 275 -0.76 -21.13 2.51
C ASN A 275 -1.20 -20.99 3.97
N PHE A 276 -1.38 -19.76 4.45
CA PHE A 276 -2.03 -19.46 5.73
C PHE A 276 -2.68 -18.06 5.71
N THR A 277 -3.56 -17.80 6.66
CA THR A 277 -4.21 -16.50 6.87
C THR A 277 -3.52 -15.76 8.01
N VAL A 278 -3.35 -14.45 7.87
CA VAL A 278 -3.03 -13.53 8.97
C VAL A 278 -4.15 -12.50 9.10
N ARG A 279 -4.53 -12.14 10.33
CA ARG A 279 -5.66 -11.23 10.58
C ARG A 279 -5.55 -10.43 11.87
N HIS A 280 -6.27 -9.32 11.90
CA HIS A 280 -6.56 -8.50 13.09
C HIS A 280 -5.37 -7.81 13.75
N ALA A 281 -4.27 -7.60 13.02
CA ALA A 281 -3.18 -6.76 13.52
C ALA A 281 -3.65 -5.31 13.71
N ALA A 282 -3.08 -4.60 14.70
CA ALA A 282 -3.46 -3.21 14.95
C ALA A 282 -3.02 -2.28 13.81
N GLU A 283 -1.97 -2.67 13.08
CA GLU A 283 -1.46 -1.95 11.92
C GLU A 283 -1.32 -2.89 10.73
N HIS A 284 -0.44 -3.89 10.78
CA HIS A 284 -0.11 -4.69 9.59
C HIS A 284 -0.25 -6.19 9.83
N ASP A 285 -1.03 -6.89 9.02
CA ASP A 285 -1.10 -8.35 9.17
C ASP A 285 0.25 -8.99 8.78
N VAL A 286 0.81 -8.61 7.64
CA VAL A 286 2.17 -9.01 7.21
C VAL A 286 3.01 -7.78 6.89
N TYR A 287 4.24 -7.74 7.39
CA TYR A 287 5.21 -6.67 7.12
C TYR A 287 6.57 -7.25 6.70
N ILE A 288 6.92 -7.12 5.41
CA ILE A 288 8.23 -7.42 4.84
C ILE A 288 8.99 -6.10 4.66
N HIS A 289 10.21 -6.03 5.18
CA HIS A 289 10.92 -4.75 5.27
C HIS A 289 12.41 -4.91 4.95
N GLU A 290 12.96 -4.06 4.08
CA GLU A 290 14.38 -4.04 3.68
C GLU A 290 14.86 -5.42 3.21
N THR A 291 14.04 -6.11 2.42
CA THR A 291 14.26 -7.52 2.06
C THR A 291 14.43 -7.67 0.55
N ASP A 292 15.43 -8.45 0.15
CA ASP A 292 15.67 -8.80 -1.23
C ASP A 292 15.23 -10.24 -1.53
N GLY A 293 14.35 -10.40 -2.51
CA GLY A 293 13.80 -11.70 -2.87
C GLY A 293 12.76 -12.18 -1.86
N TYR A 294 11.47 -12.08 -2.20
CA TYR A 294 10.42 -12.69 -1.40
C TYR A 294 9.32 -13.32 -2.25
N LEU A 295 8.66 -14.33 -1.69
CA LEU A 295 7.48 -14.95 -2.26
C LEU A 295 6.37 -15.04 -1.21
N VAL A 296 5.26 -14.38 -1.48
CA VAL A 296 4.01 -14.49 -0.72
C VAL A 296 2.97 -15.15 -1.62
N ASP A 297 2.56 -16.36 -1.30
CA ASP A 297 1.74 -17.18 -2.21
C ASP A 297 0.63 -17.94 -1.47
N HIS A 298 -0.62 -17.89 -1.98
CA HIS A 298 -1.77 -18.51 -1.32
C HIS A 298 -1.94 -17.97 0.10
N MET A 299 -2.05 -16.66 0.26
CA MET A 299 -2.14 -16.01 1.57
C MET A 299 -3.42 -15.18 1.66
N LYS A 300 -3.92 -14.99 2.87
CA LYS A 300 -5.09 -14.14 3.13
C LYS A 300 -4.77 -13.13 4.23
N PHE A 301 -5.15 -11.88 4.02
CA PHE A 301 -4.86 -10.75 4.93
C PHE A 301 -6.17 -10.08 5.30
N PHE A 302 -6.65 -10.34 6.51
CA PHE A 302 -8.02 -10.02 6.87
C PHE A 302 -8.09 -9.05 8.04
N TYR A 303 -8.66 -7.87 7.75
CA TYR A 303 -9.02 -6.85 8.73
C TYR A 303 -7.81 -6.41 9.56
N ALA A 304 -6.80 -5.83 8.90
CA ALA A 304 -5.74 -5.10 9.55
C ALA A 304 -6.17 -3.65 9.86
N GLY A 305 -5.61 -3.05 10.91
CA GLY A 305 -5.90 -1.64 11.21
C GLY A 305 -5.37 -0.67 10.15
N GLU A 306 -4.29 -1.03 9.45
CA GLU A 306 -3.72 -0.26 8.34
C GLU A 306 -3.55 -1.13 7.09
N TYR A 307 -2.52 -1.98 7.01
CA TYR A 307 -2.18 -2.74 5.80
C TYR A 307 -2.44 -4.24 5.97
N GLY A 308 -3.09 -4.86 4.99
CA GLY A 308 -3.12 -6.34 4.94
C GLY A 308 -1.71 -6.90 4.75
N GLU A 309 -1.03 -6.43 3.72
CA GLU A 309 0.37 -6.73 3.46
C GLU A 309 1.15 -5.44 3.20
N LEU A 310 2.25 -5.22 3.93
CA LEU A 310 3.18 -4.13 3.76
C LEU A 310 4.54 -4.69 3.31
N MET A 311 4.99 -4.32 2.11
CA MET A 311 6.32 -4.63 1.57
C MET A 311 7.10 -3.33 1.36
N PHE A 312 7.84 -2.92 2.39
CA PHE A 312 8.52 -1.62 2.40
C PHE A 312 10.00 -1.73 2.10
N ALA A 313 10.53 -0.81 1.27
CA ALA A 313 11.95 -0.74 0.93
C ALA A 313 12.54 -2.08 0.46
N SER A 314 11.77 -2.85 -0.29
CA SER A 314 12.08 -4.24 -0.66
C SER A 314 12.24 -4.40 -2.18
N ASP A 315 12.87 -5.50 -2.58
CA ASP A 315 13.25 -5.79 -3.96
C ASP A 315 13.01 -7.27 -4.33
N HIS A 316 12.96 -7.58 -5.63
CA HIS A 316 12.70 -8.92 -6.19
C HIS A 316 11.50 -9.64 -5.55
N GLY A 317 10.35 -8.97 -5.52
CA GLY A 317 9.15 -9.43 -4.83
C GLY A 317 8.12 -10.12 -5.72
N LEU A 318 7.45 -11.15 -5.19
CA LEU A 318 6.24 -11.72 -5.79
C LEU A 318 5.17 -12.00 -4.74
N THR A 319 4.06 -11.27 -4.83
CA THR A 319 2.82 -11.55 -4.10
C THR A 319 1.80 -12.11 -5.08
N GLN A 320 1.26 -13.30 -4.80
CA GLN A 320 0.31 -13.94 -5.69
C GLN A 320 -0.72 -14.85 -5.01
N ASN A 321 -1.82 -15.08 -5.72
CA ASN A 321 -2.89 -15.98 -5.27
C ASN A 321 -3.44 -15.59 -3.89
N CYS A 322 -3.72 -14.31 -3.70
CA CYS A 322 -4.06 -13.75 -2.40
C CYS A 322 -5.47 -13.16 -2.32
N ASP A 323 -5.93 -12.95 -1.08
CA ASP A 323 -7.21 -12.32 -0.74
C ASP A 323 -6.96 -11.30 0.38
N ALA A 324 -7.19 -10.02 0.09
CA ALA A 324 -6.91 -8.91 1.02
C ALA A 324 -8.19 -8.10 1.27
N VAL A 325 -8.65 -8.09 2.53
CA VAL A 325 -9.97 -7.56 2.89
C VAL A 325 -9.96 -6.77 4.19
N GLY A 326 -10.76 -5.71 4.27
CA GLY A 326 -11.11 -5.06 5.54
C GLY A 326 -10.03 -4.17 6.15
N SER A 327 -8.99 -3.81 5.40
CA SER A 327 -7.85 -3.03 5.89
C SER A 327 -8.13 -1.52 5.92
N GLY A 328 -7.73 -0.87 7.01
CA GLY A 328 -8.00 0.55 7.28
C GLY A 328 -7.21 1.54 6.41
N ASP A 329 -6.08 1.15 5.86
CA ASP A 329 -5.33 1.89 4.85
C ASP A 329 -5.46 1.20 3.49
N SER A 330 -4.81 0.05 3.29
CA SER A 330 -4.93 -0.70 2.05
C SER A 330 -4.78 -2.21 2.22
N GLY A 331 -5.32 -2.96 1.25
CA GLY A 331 -5.16 -4.41 1.23
C GLY A 331 -3.70 -4.83 1.04
N ILE A 332 -3.00 -4.20 0.08
CA ILE A 332 -1.59 -4.48 -0.25
C ILE A 332 -0.83 -3.16 -0.49
N TYR A 333 0.36 -3.04 0.11
CA TYR A 333 1.21 -1.86 0.03
C TYR A 333 2.67 -2.21 -0.34
N PRO A 334 3.12 -1.96 -1.59
CA PRO A 334 4.52 -2.07 -2.00
C PRO A 334 5.21 -0.70 -2.09
N GLY A 335 5.20 0.09 -1.02
CA GLY A 335 5.78 1.43 -1.01
C GLY A 335 7.30 1.46 -0.79
N GLY A 336 7.92 2.57 -1.20
CA GLY A 336 9.36 2.75 -1.17
C GLY A 336 10.13 1.64 -1.89
N ALA A 337 9.53 1.01 -2.90
CA ALA A 337 10.15 -0.11 -3.61
C ALA A 337 11.48 0.31 -4.26
N ALA A 338 12.38 -0.64 -4.49
CA ALA A 338 13.69 -0.38 -5.09
C ALA A 338 13.59 0.41 -6.41
N ASP A 339 14.15 1.63 -6.48
CA ASP A 339 14.06 2.45 -7.69
C ASP A 339 14.86 1.83 -8.83
N THR A 340 14.15 1.08 -9.66
CA THR A 340 14.67 0.28 -10.78
C THR A 340 13.99 0.69 -12.09
N GLY A 341 13.24 1.80 -12.03
CA GLY A 341 12.46 2.38 -13.09
C GLY A 341 13.29 3.24 -14.04
N THR A 342 12.64 4.23 -14.64
CA THR A 342 13.27 5.17 -15.57
C THR A 342 14.15 6.18 -14.84
N LEU A 343 13.84 6.48 -13.57
CA LEU A 343 14.56 7.46 -12.75
C LEU A 343 15.72 6.89 -11.93
N ARG A 344 15.93 5.57 -11.95
CA ARG A 344 16.94 4.85 -11.18
C ARG A 344 18.36 5.41 -11.31
N ASP A 345 19.15 5.24 -10.24
CA ASP A 345 20.60 5.39 -10.30
C ASP A 345 21.23 4.21 -11.08
N THR A 346 21.59 4.46 -12.34
CA THR A 346 22.21 3.46 -13.22
C THR A 346 23.57 2.94 -12.75
N THR A 347 24.21 3.58 -11.77
CA THR A 347 25.46 3.06 -11.18
C THR A 347 25.20 1.93 -10.18
N PHE A 348 24.03 1.92 -9.55
CA PHE A 348 23.61 0.87 -8.62
C PHE A 348 22.65 -0.13 -9.29
N TYR A 349 21.66 0.36 -10.04
CA TYR A 349 20.72 -0.43 -10.85
C TYR A 349 20.97 -0.21 -12.34
N PRO A 350 21.89 -0.95 -12.98
CA PRO A 350 22.29 -0.69 -14.37
C PRO A 350 21.14 -0.84 -15.37
N GLU A 351 20.24 -1.80 -15.13
CA GLU A 351 19.17 -2.17 -16.04
C GLU A 351 17.80 -1.78 -15.47
N PHE A 352 16.90 -1.34 -16.36
CA PHE A 352 15.49 -1.14 -16.02
C PHE A 352 14.86 -2.50 -15.72
N ARG A 353 14.07 -2.59 -14.66
CA ARG A 353 13.25 -3.77 -14.38
C ARG A 353 12.07 -3.40 -13.50
N LEU A 354 11.03 -4.23 -13.55
CA LEU A 354 9.99 -4.20 -12.53
C LEU A 354 10.51 -4.98 -11.31
N ASN A 355 10.46 -4.37 -10.13
CA ASN A 355 11.09 -4.92 -8.92
C ASN A 355 10.19 -5.91 -8.16
N GLN A 356 8.88 -5.67 -8.19
CA GLN A 356 7.89 -6.41 -7.44
C GLN A 356 6.69 -6.67 -8.34
N THR A 357 6.09 -7.85 -8.21
CA THR A 357 4.87 -8.22 -8.95
C THR A 357 3.77 -8.63 -7.98
N ILE A 358 2.59 -8.04 -8.15
CA ILE A 358 1.36 -8.40 -7.45
C ILE A 358 0.41 -8.96 -8.50
N THR A 359 0.04 -10.23 -8.37
CA THR A 359 -0.75 -10.91 -9.40
C THR A 359 -1.73 -11.93 -8.87
N HIS A 360 -2.87 -12.11 -9.57
CA HIS A 360 -3.86 -13.10 -9.19
C HIS A 360 -4.34 -12.88 -7.73
N CYS A 361 -4.63 -11.65 -7.35
CA CYS A 361 -5.20 -11.33 -6.04
C CYS A 361 -6.61 -10.73 -6.18
N ASP A 362 -7.44 -10.99 -5.17
CA ASP A 362 -8.68 -10.25 -4.95
C ASP A 362 -8.42 -9.29 -3.80
N ILE A 363 -8.58 -7.99 -4.07
CA ILE A 363 -8.26 -6.93 -3.12
C ILE A 363 -9.50 -6.08 -2.99
N HIS A 364 -10.22 -6.23 -1.87
CA HIS A 364 -11.58 -5.72 -1.77
C HIS A 364 -12.03 -5.30 -0.38
N HIS A 365 -13.06 -4.45 -0.29
CA HIS A 365 -13.64 -4.00 0.99
C HIS A 365 -12.59 -3.38 1.93
N ASN A 366 -11.59 -2.70 1.37
CA ASN A 366 -10.58 -1.94 2.11
C ASN A 366 -10.85 -0.44 1.96
N ASN A 367 -10.15 0.40 2.73
CA ASN A 367 -10.10 1.83 2.45
C ASN A 367 -9.54 2.09 1.04
N MET A 368 -8.37 1.52 0.72
CA MET A 368 -7.84 1.41 -0.64
C MET A 368 -7.56 -0.04 -1.02
N GLY A 369 -7.69 -0.39 -2.29
CA GLY A 369 -7.20 -1.67 -2.79
C GLY A 369 -5.70 -1.77 -2.56
N THR A 370 -4.95 -0.88 -3.20
CA THR A 370 -3.51 -0.75 -2.98
C THR A 370 -3.14 0.66 -2.60
N SER A 371 -2.06 0.82 -1.84
CA SER A 371 -1.39 2.09 -1.63
C SER A 371 0.11 1.91 -1.86
N GLY A 372 0.83 2.95 -2.26
CA GLY A 372 2.20 2.80 -2.74
C GLY A 372 2.90 4.13 -2.90
N THR A 373 3.20 4.77 -1.78
CA THR A 373 4.01 5.99 -1.72
C THR A 373 5.42 5.63 -2.18
N MET A 374 5.88 6.23 -3.27
CA MET A 374 7.13 5.85 -3.97
C MET A 374 7.21 4.34 -4.28
N GLY A 375 6.08 3.74 -4.68
CA GLY A 375 6.07 2.40 -5.25
C GLY A 375 6.65 2.44 -6.67
N ASN A 376 7.96 2.43 -6.82
CA ASN A 376 8.61 2.55 -8.13
C ASN A 376 8.65 1.21 -8.84
N ALA A 377 8.46 1.19 -10.16
CA ALA A 377 8.61 0.01 -11.00
C ALA A 377 7.85 -1.24 -10.49
N VAL A 378 6.67 -1.07 -9.89
CA VAL A 378 5.84 -2.18 -9.42
C VAL A 378 4.95 -2.68 -10.56
N HIS A 379 4.74 -4.00 -10.66
CA HIS A 379 3.86 -4.61 -11.65
C HIS A 379 2.58 -5.16 -11.00
N TYR A 380 1.45 -4.51 -11.24
CA TYR A 380 0.13 -5.02 -10.88
C TYR A 380 -0.51 -5.68 -12.09
N VAL A 381 -0.67 -7.01 -12.06
CA VAL A 381 -1.13 -7.76 -13.21
C VAL A 381 -2.15 -8.85 -12.90
N GLU A 382 -3.26 -8.90 -13.64
CA GLU A 382 -4.29 -9.96 -13.51
C GLU A 382 -4.92 -10.06 -12.11
N ASN A 383 -5.17 -8.90 -11.48
CA ASN A 383 -5.86 -8.80 -10.20
C ASN A 383 -7.33 -8.40 -10.37
N ASN A 384 -8.15 -8.68 -9.35
CA ASN A 384 -9.47 -8.06 -9.17
C ASN A 384 -9.39 -7.07 -8.01
N ILE A 385 -9.64 -5.80 -8.29
CA ILE A 385 -9.60 -4.69 -7.33
C ILE A 385 -11.01 -4.11 -7.24
N TYR A 386 -11.75 -4.44 -6.18
CA TYR A 386 -13.17 -4.09 -6.14
C TYR A 386 -13.75 -3.80 -4.78
N GLY A 387 -14.85 -3.05 -4.72
CA GLY A 387 -15.54 -2.82 -3.44
C GLY A 387 -14.69 -2.10 -2.39
N ASN A 388 -13.58 -1.47 -2.77
CA ASN A 388 -12.79 -0.63 -1.87
C ASN A 388 -13.35 0.80 -1.86
N GLY A 389 -12.83 1.67 -0.99
CA GLY A 389 -13.09 3.11 -1.08
C GLY A 389 -12.48 3.69 -2.35
N ALA A 390 -11.20 3.38 -2.60
CA ALA A 390 -10.51 3.61 -3.88
C ALA A 390 -9.76 2.34 -4.30
N GLY A 391 -9.55 2.12 -5.60
CA GLY A 391 -8.88 0.94 -6.12
C GLY A 391 -7.36 0.99 -5.96
N PHE A 392 -6.63 1.26 -7.05
CA PHE A 392 -5.20 1.49 -6.99
C PHE A 392 -4.91 2.92 -6.53
N VAL A 393 -4.01 3.08 -5.57
CA VAL A 393 -3.49 4.40 -5.17
C VAL A 393 -1.97 4.35 -5.15
N THR A 394 -1.33 5.34 -5.75
CA THR A 394 0.12 5.57 -5.67
C THR A 394 0.39 7.06 -5.64
N ASP A 395 1.44 7.46 -4.93
CA ASP A 395 1.72 8.87 -4.72
C ASP A 395 3.21 9.21 -4.55
N SER A 396 3.51 10.49 -4.75
CA SER A 396 4.81 11.13 -4.54
C SER A 396 4.77 12.18 -3.42
N PHE A 397 3.91 12.04 -2.41
CA PHE A 397 4.04 12.90 -1.23
C PHE A 397 5.30 12.49 -0.47
N TYR A 398 6.30 13.38 -0.31
CA TYR A 398 7.45 13.08 0.56
C TYR A 398 6.99 13.05 2.02
N ALA A 399 6.45 11.91 2.42
CA ALA A 399 6.22 11.56 3.81
C ALA A 399 7.57 11.13 4.40
N GLY A 400 8.32 12.10 4.93
CA GLY A 400 9.41 11.92 5.91
C GLY A 400 10.23 10.62 5.80
N GLY A 401 10.83 10.34 4.64
CA GLY A 401 11.83 9.26 4.51
C GLY A 401 11.48 8.05 3.66
N HIS A 402 10.38 8.07 2.91
CA HIS A 402 10.14 7.09 1.84
C HIS A 402 11.21 7.23 0.73
N PRO A 403 11.95 6.14 0.36
CA PRO A 403 12.93 6.19 -0.72
C PRO A 403 12.27 6.25 -2.08
N GLY A 404 13.02 6.69 -3.10
CA GLY A 404 12.58 6.60 -4.49
C GLY A 404 11.64 7.72 -4.91
N PHE A 405 11.77 8.92 -4.34
CA PHE A 405 11.05 10.08 -4.85
C PHE A 405 11.65 10.56 -6.20
N PRO A 406 10.81 10.97 -7.16
CA PRO A 406 9.36 10.79 -7.19
C PRO A 406 8.98 9.35 -7.55
N GLN A 407 7.73 8.97 -7.25
CA GLN A 407 7.18 7.70 -7.69
C GLN A 407 7.24 7.57 -9.21
N ASP A 408 7.74 6.44 -9.74
CA ASP A 408 7.82 6.24 -11.18
C ASP A 408 7.61 4.79 -11.68
N SER A 409 7.33 4.65 -12.98
CA SER A 409 7.42 3.40 -13.75
C SER A 409 6.52 2.23 -13.31
N THR A 410 5.49 2.46 -12.52
CA THR A 410 4.51 1.41 -12.16
C THR A 410 3.68 1.00 -13.37
N VAL A 411 3.42 -0.29 -13.48
CA VAL A 411 2.62 -0.89 -14.56
C VAL A 411 1.37 -1.54 -13.98
N TYR A 412 0.21 -1.02 -14.36
CA TYR A 412 -1.11 -1.59 -14.11
C TYR A 412 -1.61 -2.25 -15.38
N GLU A 413 -1.62 -3.58 -15.44
CA GLU A 413 -1.88 -4.33 -16.67
C GLU A 413 -2.88 -5.47 -16.49
N ARG A 414 -3.86 -5.61 -17.39
CA ARG A 414 -4.81 -6.75 -17.40
C ARG A 414 -5.56 -6.97 -16.08
N ASN A 415 -5.78 -5.91 -15.30
CA ASN A 415 -6.56 -5.97 -14.06
C ASN A 415 -8.05 -5.74 -14.35
N ARG A 416 -8.89 -6.16 -13.41
CA ARG A 416 -10.30 -5.77 -13.31
C ARG A 416 -10.45 -4.85 -12.12
N VAL A 417 -10.83 -3.60 -12.36
CA VAL A 417 -10.91 -2.55 -11.34
C VAL A 417 -12.33 -2.01 -11.32
N TYR A 418 -13.12 -2.39 -10.32
CA TYR A 418 -14.56 -2.11 -10.38
C TYR A 418 -15.26 -1.91 -9.05
N SER A 419 -16.37 -1.17 -9.07
CA SER A 419 -17.24 -0.98 -7.90
C SER A 419 -16.50 -0.47 -6.65
N ASN A 420 -15.40 0.28 -6.81
CA ASN A 420 -14.65 0.85 -5.69
C ASN A 420 -15.39 2.09 -5.14
N ASN A 421 -16.56 1.86 -4.54
CA ASN A 421 -17.48 2.89 -4.05
C ASN A 421 -17.80 2.72 -2.55
N PHE A 422 -17.00 1.92 -1.82
CA PHE A 422 -17.27 1.60 -0.42
C PHE A 422 -17.17 2.85 0.46
N ASN A 423 -18.22 3.11 1.24
CA ASN A 423 -18.29 4.26 2.12
C ASN A 423 -17.57 3.98 3.46
N VAL A 424 -16.24 4.00 3.41
CA VAL A 424 -15.37 3.78 4.58
C VAL A 424 -15.57 4.83 5.69
N TYR A 425 -16.03 6.04 5.35
CA TYR A 425 -16.32 7.12 6.31
C TYR A 425 -17.72 7.02 6.94
N GLY A 426 -18.54 6.07 6.48
CA GLY A 426 -19.88 5.85 7.00
C GLY A 426 -19.87 5.43 8.47
N ALA A 427 -20.87 5.87 9.23
CA ALA A 427 -21.00 5.53 10.65
C ALA A 427 -21.07 4.01 10.89
N ASP A 428 -21.67 3.28 9.95
CA ASP A 428 -21.83 1.82 9.99
C ASP A 428 -20.66 1.06 9.33
N SER A 429 -19.62 1.76 8.87
CA SER A 429 -18.44 1.10 8.29
C SER A 429 -17.74 0.24 9.33
N ASP A 430 -17.50 -1.02 8.97
CA ASP A 430 -16.74 -2.00 9.75
C ASP A 430 -15.21 -1.84 9.58
N VAL A 431 -14.79 -1.09 8.57
CA VAL A 431 -13.41 -0.64 8.35
C VAL A 431 -13.27 0.81 8.81
N LYS A 432 -12.18 1.13 9.51
CA LYS A 432 -11.87 2.50 9.92
C LYS A 432 -10.73 3.03 9.05
N SER A 433 -11.00 4.12 8.33
CA SER A 433 -10.02 4.79 7.47
C SER A 433 -8.83 5.27 8.32
N ALA A 434 -7.63 4.78 8.02
CA ALA A 434 -6.37 5.24 8.59
C ALA A 434 -5.83 6.47 7.85
N VAL A 435 -6.12 6.55 6.54
CA VAL A 435 -5.74 7.66 5.65
C VAL A 435 -6.93 8.14 4.83
N ALA A 436 -6.98 9.43 4.47
CA ALA A 436 -8.09 9.99 3.71
C ALA A 436 -7.92 9.79 2.20
N ILE A 437 -8.99 9.41 1.51
CA ILE A 437 -8.99 9.04 0.08
C ILE A 437 -10.25 9.56 -0.63
N PRO A 438 -10.23 9.71 -1.96
CA PRO A 438 -11.44 9.93 -2.74
C PRO A 438 -12.21 8.63 -2.94
N ILE A 439 -13.39 8.49 -2.32
CA ILE A 439 -14.28 7.35 -2.56
C ILE A 439 -14.71 7.33 -4.04
N GLY A 440 -14.76 6.19 -4.70
CA GLY A 440 -15.31 6.06 -6.05
C GLY A 440 -14.28 6.12 -7.16
N VAL A 441 -12.98 6.03 -6.84
CA VAL A 441 -11.88 6.13 -7.81
C VAL A 441 -11.29 4.75 -8.08
N GLY A 442 -11.21 4.34 -9.35
CA GLY A 442 -10.61 3.07 -9.75
C GLY A 442 -9.07 3.08 -9.64
N ALA A 443 -8.42 4.11 -10.16
CA ALA A 443 -6.98 4.30 -9.99
C ALA A 443 -6.64 5.78 -9.74
N LEU A 444 -5.99 6.09 -8.63
CA LEU A 444 -5.43 7.39 -8.30
C LEU A 444 -3.91 7.35 -8.44
N ILE A 445 -3.37 8.13 -9.38
CA ILE A 445 -1.93 8.36 -9.55
C ILE A 445 -1.67 9.81 -9.17
N ALA A 446 -1.08 10.01 -8.00
CA ALA A 446 -0.82 11.33 -7.42
C ALA A 446 0.66 11.68 -7.48
N GLY A 447 1.10 12.32 -8.56
CA GLY A 447 2.50 12.69 -8.72
C GLY A 447 3.39 11.54 -9.22
N GLY A 448 2.81 10.53 -9.85
CA GLY A 448 3.58 9.43 -10.44
C GLY A 448 4.10 9.75 -11.84
N ASP A 449 5.32 9.34 -12.16
CA ASP A 449 5.95 9.53 -13.47
C ASP A 449 6.06 8.22 -14.26
N ASP A 450 6.01 8.29 -15.59
CA ASP A 450 6.23 7.17 -16.52
C ASP A 450 5.37 5.91 -16.22
N ASN A 451 4.26 6.05 -15.49
CA ASN A 451 3.40 4.92 -15.19
C ASN A 451 2.62 4.47 -16.43
N VAL A 452 2.29 3.18 -16.47
CA VAL A 452 1.54 2.58 -17.56
C VAL A 452 0.26 1.95 -17.03
N VAL A 453 -0.89 2.41 -17.51
CA VAL A 453 -2.20 1.82 -17.27
C VAL A 453 -2.69 1.23 -18.58
N ARG A 454 -2.64 -0.10 -18.72
CA ARG A 454 -2.97 -0.75 -20.00
C ARG A 454 -3.79 -2.03 -19.91
N ASP A 455 -4.57 -2.29 -20.94
CA ASP A 455 -5.30 -3.55 -21.12
C ASP A 455 -6.20 -3.93 -19.92
N ASN A 456 -6.60 -2.95 -19.09
CA ASN A 456 -7.43 -3.17 -17.92
C ASN A 456 -8.92 -3.06 -18.28
N TYR A 457 -9.77 -3.72 -17.50
CA TYR A 457 -11.19 -3.41 -17.41
C TYR A 457 -11.43 -2.50 -16.20
N ILE A 458 -11.87 -1.27 -16.42
CA ILE A 458 -12.11 -0.28 -15.36
C ILE A 458 -13.55 0.21 -15.47
N TYR A 459 -14.43 -0.21 -14.56
CA TYR A 459 -15.87 0.00 -14.70
C TYR A 459 -16.55 0.15 -13.34
N ASP A 460 -17.73 0.75 -13.29
CA ASP A 460 -18.51 0.92 -12.06
C ASP A 460 -17.79 1.69 -10.93
N ASN A 461 -16.77 2.51 -11.24
CA ASN A 461 -16.16 3.41 -10.26
C ASN A 461 -16.83 4.79 -10.38
N TRP A 462 -17.69 5.11 -9.42
CA TRP A 462 -18.73 6.12 -9.57
C TRP A 462 -18.23 7.56 -9.52
N ARG A 463 -16.99 7.80 -9.05
CA ARG A 463 -16.33 9.12 -9.17
C ARG A 463 -15.54 9.19 -10.46
N ARG A 464 -14.48 8.37 -10.57
CA ARG A 464 -13.48 8.37 -11.66
C ARG A 464 -13.03 6.94 -11.96
N GLY A 465 -12.88 6.59 -13.23
CA GLY A 465 -12.16 5.39 -13.66
C GLY A 465 -10.69 5.51 -13.27
N THR A 466 -10.00 6.52 -13.81
CA THR A 466 -8.67 6.92 -13.35
C THR A 466 -8.60 8.42 -13.04
N MET A 467 -7.70 8.78 -12.13
CA MET A 467 -7.43 10.14 -11.71
C MET A 467 -5.91 10.37 -11.68
N LEU A 468 -5.43 11.27 -12.53
CA LEU A 468 -4.05 11.75 -12.53
C LEU A 468 -4.02 13.16 -11.95
N LEU A 469 -3.23 13.38 -10.90
CA LEU A 469 -3.00 14.70 -10.33
C LEU A 469 -1.52 14.92 -10.04
N ALA A 470 -1.05 16.14 -10.26
CA ALA A 470 0.30 16.54 -9.87
C ALA A 470 0.41 16.72 -8.36
N VAL A 471 1.58 16.39 -7.83
CA VAL A 471 2.01 16.82 -6.50
C VAL A 471 3.04 17.93 -6.71
N PRO A 472 2.70 19.20 -6.44
CA PRO A 472 3.63 20.31 -6.61
C PRO A 472 4.88 20.12 -5.74
N ASP A 473 6.06 20.49 -6.24
CA ASP A 473 7.34 20.30 -5.53
C ASP A 473 7.32 20.96 -4.14
N VAL A 474 6.59 22.07 -3.99
CA VAL A 474 6.46 22.78 -2.71
C VAL A 474 5.62 22.04 -1.67
N ILE A 475 4.74 21.12 -2.10
CA ILE A 475 3.98 20.22 -1.24
C ILE A 475 4.76 18.94 -1.05
N ALA A 476 5.22 18.35 -2.17
CA ALA A 476 6.00 17.13 -2.17
C ALA A 476 7.25 17.31 -1.31
N CYS A 477 7.94 18.44 -1.37
CA CYS A 477 9.18 18.71 -0.64
C CYS A 477 9.03 19.77 0.45
N ALA A 478 7.82 19.93 1.01
CA ALA A 478 7.60 20.88 2.10
C ALA A 478 8.46 20.50 3.31
N PRO A 479 9.24 21.44 3.88
CA PRO A 479 9.86 21.20 5.19
C PRO A 479 8.76 21.01 6.24
N SER A 480 8.85 19.94 7.04
CA SER A 480 8.06 19.85 8.25
C SER A 480 8.57 20.89 9.26
N PRO A 481 7.70 21.70 9.91
CA PRO A 481 8.10 22.82 10.77
C PRO A 481 9.10 22.47 11.88
N ASP A 482 9.12 21.21 12.31
CA ASP A 482 9.95 20.70 13.40
C ASP A 482 11.09 19.77 12.92
N GLU A 483 11.14 19.44 11.62
CA GLU A 483 11.98 18.38 11.04
C GLU A 483 12.81 18.86 9.82
N GLY A 484 12.81 20.16 9.52
CA GLY A 484 13.64 20.73 8.46
C GLY A 484 13.25 20.29 7.03
N ALA A 485 14.04 20.66 6.03
CA ALA A 485 13.72 20.42 4.61
C ALA A 485 14.07 19.01 4.14
N PRO A 486 13.17 18.30 3.44
CA PRO A 486 13.44 16.95 2.93
C PRO A 486 14.62 16.93 1.92
N PRO A 487 15.27 15.78 1.71
CA PRO A 487 16.34 15.60 0.71
C PRO A 487 15.86 15.78 -0.74
N CYS A 488 14.56 15.96 -0.97
CA CYS A 488 14.08 16.48 -2.24
C CYS A 488 14.11 18.02 -2.21
N ALA A 489 14.90 18.61 -3.11
CA ALA A 489 14.93 20.06 -3.30
C ALA A 489 13.97 20.40 -4.44
N PRO A 490 13.01 21.34 -4.25
CA PRO A 490 12.22 21.85 -5.36
C PRO A 490 13.12 22.37 -6.48
N LYS A 491 12.99 21.78 -7.67
CA LYS A 491 13.72 22.20 -8.88
C LYS A 491 12.82 22.95 -9.86
N GLY A 492 11.49 22.91 -9.68
CA GLY A 492 10.50 23.61 -10.50
C GLY A 492 9.13 23.76 -9.80
N LEU A 493 8.07 23.97 -10.58
CA LEU A 493 6.68 24.03 -10.07
C LEU A 493 6.16 22.64 -9.70
N THR A 494 6.43 21.64 -10.55
CA THR A 494 6.29 20.23 -10.26
C THR A 494 7.27 19.43 -11.12
N GLN A 495 7.88 18.41 -10.55
CA GLN A 495 8.64 17.40 -11.27
C GLN A 495 7.85 16.11 -11.47
N THR A 496 6.58 16.07 -11.05
CA THR A 496 5.76 14.86 -10.98
C THR A 496 4.62 14.85 -12.00
N SER A 497 3.99 13.70 -12.20
CA SER A 497 2.89 13.49 -13.16
C SER A 497 3.28 13.72 -14.62
N ASN A 498 4.43 13.19 -15.04
CA ASN A 498 4.94 13.25 -16.40
C ASN A 498 4.99 11.87 -17.05
N GLY A 499 4.84 11.81 -18.37
CA GLY A 499 5.11 10.58 -19.15
C GLY A 499 4.14 9.41 -18.94
N ASN A 500 3.04 9.60 -18.20
CA ASN A 500 2.09 8.54 -17.91
C ASN A 500 1.30 8.12 -19.16
N ARG A 501 1.07 6.81 -19.33
CA ARG A 501 0.44 6.25 -20.55
C ARG A 501 -0.76 5.40 -20.19
N TYR A 502 -1.91 5.75 -20.77
CA TYR A 502 -3.18 5.06 -20.55
C TYR A 502 -3.69 4.52 -21.89
N TYR A 503 -3.61 3.21 -22.13
CA TYR A 503 -3.98 2.67 -23.43
C TYR A 503 -4.60 1.29 -23.42
N ASN A 504 -5.41 0.98 -24.44
CA ASN A 504 -6.11 -0.29 -24.61
C ASN A 504 -7.00 -0.69 -23.42
N ASN A 505 -7.36 0.25 -22.55
CA ASN A 505 -8.26 -0.04 -21.44
C ASN A 505 -9.71 -0.10 -21.95
N VAL A 506 -10.50 -0.96 -21.33
CA VAL A 506 -11.94 -1.05 -21.51
C VAL A 506 -12.60 -0.33 -20.34
N MET A 507 -13.24 0.79 -20.63
CA MET A 507 -13.79 1.71 -19.62
C MET A 507 -15.31 1.61 -19.55
N GLY A 508 -15.87 1.60 -18.34
CA GLY A 508 -17.31 1.65 -18.12
C GLY A 508 -18.07 0.41 -18.62
N ARG A 509 -17.36 -0.71 -18.81
CA ARG A 509 -17.90 -1.96 -19.31
C ARG A 509 -17.19 -3.15 -18.67
N SER A 510 -17.95 -4.15 -18.26
CA SER A 510 -17.44 -5.38 -17.67
C SER A 510 -16.86 -6.34 -18.74
N PRO A 511 -16.11 -7.39 -18.33
CA PRO A 511 -15.57 -8.39 -19.25
C PRO A 511 -16.60 -9.19 -20.07
N ASP A 512 -17.80 -9.40 -19.53
CA ASP A 512 -18.93 -10.03 -20.24
C ASP A 512 -19.73 -9.05 -21.11
N GLY A 513 -19.36 -7.78 -21.07
CA GLY A 513 -19.84 -6.74 -21.97
C GLY A 513 -21.03 -5.95 -21.46
N GLU A 514 -21.40 -6.11 -20.19
CA GLU A 514 -22.40 -5.29 -19.51
C GLU A 514 -21.89 -3.85 -19.36
N VAL A 515 -22.79 -2.89 -19.61
CA VAL A 515 -22.50 -1.46 -19.49
C VAL A 515 -22.62 -1.07 -18.02
N MET A 516 -21.49 -0.76 -17.41
CA MET A 516 -21.38 -0.38 -16.00
C MET A 516 -20.51 0.88 -15.90
N PRO A 517 -21.08 2.06 -16.20
CA PRO A 517 -20.30 3.28 -16.42
C PRO A 517 -19.51 3.72 -15.19
N ASN A 518 -18.32 4.25 -15.41
CA ASN A 518 -17.66 5.09 -14.41
C ASN A 518 -18.32 6.48 -14.36
N GLY A 519 -18.05 7.26 -13.31
CA GLY A 519 -18.50 8.66 -13.26
C GLY A 519 -17.90 9.51 -14.40
N VAL A 520 -16.61 9.32 -14.65
CA VAL A 520 -15.88 9.69 -15.88
C VAL A 520 -14.72 8.70 -16.02
N ASP A 521 -14.33 8.32 -17.23
CA ASP A 521 -13.32 7.28 -17.41
C ASP A 521 -11.92 7.78 -17.06
N PHE A 522 -11.57 8.98 -17.54
CA PHE A 522 -10.26 9.60 -17.31
C PHE A 522 -10.40 11.01 -16.74
N TRP A 523 -9.71 11.30 -15.64
CA TRP A 523 -9.60 12.64 -15.09
C TRP A 523 -8.14 13.03 -14.92
N TRP A 524 -7.81 14.22 -15.41
CA TRP A 524 -6.48 14.82 -15.26
C TRP A 524 -6.64 16.26 -14.76
N ASP A 525 -5.87 16.64 -13.75
CA ASP A 525 -5.86 18.02 -13.24
C ASP A 525 -5.34 19.02 -14.28
N GLN A 526 -4.50 18.55 -15.20
CA GLN A 526 -3.77 19.31 -16.21
C GLN A 526 -2.78 20.29 -15.59
N PHE A 527 -2.18 19.98 -14.43
CA PHE A 527 -1.33 20.93 -13.71
C PHE A 527 -0.28 21.58 -14.63
N PRO A 528 -0.03 22.90 -14.52
CA PRO A 528 0.94 23.58 -15.36
C PRO A 528 2.30 22.90 -15.27
N SER A 529 2.95 22.67 -16.42
CA SER A 529 4.25 21.97 -16.58
C SER A 529 4.25 20.44 -16.59
N ASN A 530 3.13 19.76 -16.31
CA ASN A 530 3.04 18.32 -16.62
C ASN A 530 3.21 18.10 -18.13
N THR A 531 3.96 17.10 -18.55
CA THR A 531 4.22 16.82 -19.97
C THR A 531 4.21 15.33 -20.29
N GLY A 532 3.96 15.00 -21.55
CA GLY A 532 4.14 13.64 -22.08
C GLY A 532 3.09 12.61 -21.63
N ASN A 533 2.04 13.04 -20.91
CA ASN A 533 0.95 12.15 -20.50
C ASN A 533 0.01 11.89 -21.68
N CYS A 534 -0.36 10.64 -21.95
CA CYS A 534 -1.16 10.31 -23.13
C CYS A 534 -2.21 9.22 -22.86
N TRP A 535 -3.33 9.35 -23.55
CA TRP A 535 -4.49 8.46 -23.48
C TRP A 535 -4.90 8.07 -24.90
N TYR A 536 -4.71 6.82 -25.29
CA TYR A 536 -4.98 6.39 -26.67
C TYR A 536 -5.50 4.96 -26.74
N SER A 537 -6.27 4.63 -27.79
CA SER A 537 -6.78 3.28 -28.04
C SER A 537 -7.64 2.68 -26.91
N ASN A 538 -8.14 3.52 -25.99
CA ASN A 538 -9.10 3.11 -24.96
C ASN A 538 -10.51 3.05 -25.59
N ILE A 539 -11.35 2.14 -25.11
CA ILE A 539 -12.76 2.05 -25.52
C ILE A 539 -13.68 2.30 -24.32
N GLY A 540 -14.80 2.97 -24.55
CA GLY A 540 -15.78 3.30 -23.53
C GLY A 540 -16.93 2.29 -23.44
N PRO A 541 -18.03 2.67 -22.77
CA PRO A 541 -19.15 1.79 -22.44
C PRO A 541 -19.79 1.05 -23.62
N ASP A 542 -19.86 1.67 -24.81
CA ASP A 542 -20.43 1.03 -26.01
C ASP A 542 -19.43 0.18 -26.81
N GLY A 543 -18.18 0.06 -26.32
CA GLY A 543 -17.11 -0.68 -26.97
C GLY A 543 -16.37 0.08 -28.07
N THR A 544 -16.59 1.39 -28.21
CA THR A 544 -15.89 2.26 -29.17
C THR A 544 -15.01 3.29 -28.48
N THR A 545 -14.06 3.88 -29.21
CA THR A 545 -13.24 5.01 -28.70
C THR A 545 -14.08 6.26 -28.45
N GLY A 546 -15.16 6.45 -29.21
CA GLY A 546 -16.02 7.64 -29.13
C GLY A 546 -16.94 7.69 -27.90
N SER A 547 -17.09 6.59 -27.16
CA SER A 547 -17.85 6.56 -25.91
C SER A 547 -17.01 6.76 -24.66
N VAL A 548 -15.68 6.88 -24.79
CA VAL A 548 -14.81 7.23 -23.67
C VAL A 548 -15.20 8.61 -23.14
N THR A 549 -15.36 8.69 -21.82
CA THR A 549 -15.64 9.95 -21.13
C THR A 549 -14.39 10.47 -20.42
N ALA A 550 -14.14 11.77 -20.51
CA ALA A 550 -12.95 12.35 -19.90
C ALA A 550 -13.16 13.77 -19.39
N ASP A 551 -12.33 14.17 -18.42
CA ASP A 551 -12.16 15.56 -17.99
C ASP A 551 -10.65 15.87 -17.81
N PRO A 552 -10.00 16.57 -18.76
CA PRO A 552 -10.59 17.28 -19.92
C PRO A 552 -11.20 16.35 -20.97
N PRO A 553 -12.03 16.85 -21.91
CA PRO A 553 -12.70 16.01 -22.91
C PRO A 553 -11.71 15.23 -23.80
N THR A 554 -12.16 14.18 -24.47
CA THR A 554 -11.37 13.46 -25.47
C THR A 554 -11.29 14.26 -26.78
N PRO A 555 -10.25 14.08 -27.61
CA PRO A 555 -10.16 14.71 -28.92
C PRO A 555 -11.13 14.06 -29.94
N PRO A 556 -11.46 14.74 -31.05
CA PRO A 556 -11.13 16.13 -31.37
C PRO A 556 -12.08 17.12 -30.69
N GLN A 557 -11.55 18.20 -30.12
CA GLN A 557 -12.35 19.32 -29.61
C GLN A 557 -12.13 20.54 -30.51
N GLU A 558 -13.17 20.93 -31.26
CA GLU A 558 -13.08 22.06 -32.19
C GLU A 558 -12.71 23.36 -31.45
N GLY A 559 -11.76 24.12 -32.00
CA GLY A 559 -11.34 25.41 -31.46
C GLY A 559 -10.38 25.36 -30.27
N THR A 560 -9.87 24.18 -29.87
CA THR A 560 -8.84 24.05 -28.82
C THR A 560 -7.59 23.37 -29.38
N SER A 561 -6.40 23.72 -28.86
CA SER A 561 -5.13 23.22 -29.42
C SER A 561 -4.07 22.78 -28.40
N ILE A 562 -4.03 23.25 -27.14
CA ILE A 562 -3.00 22.80 -26.18
C ILE A 562 -3.43 23.03 -24.68
N PRO A 563 -3.46 21.99 -23.81
CA PRO A 563 -4.47 20.95 -23.92
C PRO A 563 -5.84 21.54 -23.56
N GLY A 564 -6.78 21.49 -24.49
CA GLY A 564 -8.20 21.61 -24.16
C GLY A 564 -8.87 20.25 -23.97
N PHE A 565 -8.08 19.17 -24.05
CA PHE A 565 -8.50 17.78 -24.19
C PHE A 565 -7.36 16.82 -23.78
N LEU A 566 -7.66 15.52 -23.60
CA LEU A 566 -6.66 14.49 -23.33
C LEU A 566 -5.75 14.23 -24.56
N PRO A 567 -4.42 14.38 -24.46
CA PRO A 567 -3.51 14.08 -25.56
C PRO A 567 -3.48 12.59 -25.92
N GLU A 568 -3.47 12.25 -27.21
CA GLU A 568 -3.28 10.86 -27.69
C GLU A 568 -1.81 10.57 -28.02
N ASP A 569 -1.05 11.56 -28.49
CA ASP A 569 0.38 11.44 -28.82
C ASP A 569 1.26 11.88 -27.64
N CYS A 570 1.97 10.91 -27.06
CA CYS A 570 2.87 11.12 -25.92
C CYS A 570 4.07 12.04 -26.27
N GLY A 571 4.49 12.08 -27.53
CA GLY A 571 5.63 12.87 -28.00
C GLY A 571 5.27 14.25 -28.54
N ALA A 572 3.98 14.60 -28.58
CA ALA A 572 3.54 15.87 -29.16
C ALA A 572 4.07 17.05 -28.32
N PRO A 573 4.63 18.11 -28.94
CA PRO A 573 5.09 19.30 -28.22
C PRO A 573 3.95 20.08 -27.54
N THR A 574 2.70 19.75 -27.89
CA THR A 574 1.46 20.28 -27.31
C THR A 574 0.93 19.43 -26.16
N ASN A 575 1.63 18.35 -25.80
CA ASN A 575 1.30 17.51 -24.66
C ASN A 575 1.89 18.13 -23.38
N VAL A 576 1.27 19.23 -22.95
CA VAL A 576 1.66 20.00 -21.77
C VAL A 576 0.40 20.35 -20.98
N GLY A 577 0.42 20.32 -19.66
CA GLY A 577 -0.69 20.80 -18.81
C GLY A 577 -0.74 22.33 -18.77
N THR A 578 -1.96 22.91 -18.77
CA THR A 578 -2.20 24.38 -18.71
C THR A 578 -2.83 24.86 -17.41
N GLY A 579 -3.11 23.96 -16.49
CA GLY A 579 -3.85 24.19 -15.26
C GLY A 579 -5.36 24.21 -15.45
N ASN A 580 -6.07 24.08 -14.33
CA ASN A 580 -7.51 24.29 -14.26
C ASN A 580 -7.86 24.86 -12.87
N PRO A 581 -8.19 26.17 -12.76
CA PRO A 581 -8.40 26.82 -11.48
C PRO A 581 -9.49 26.17 -10.60
N GLN A 582 -10.52 25.59 -11.22
CA GLN A 582 -11.59 24.90 -10.49
C GLN A 582 -11.11 23.57 -9.90
N LYS A 583 -10.40 22.75 -10.71
CA LYS A 583 -9.83 21.48 -10.24
C LYS A 583 -8.79 21.72 -9.15
N GLU A 584 -7.89 22.68 -9.36
CA GLU A 584 -6.88 23.06 -8.38
C GLU A 584 -7.50 23.55 -7.07
N ALA A 585 -8.55 24.38 -7.11
CA ALA A 585 -9.26 24.82 -5.90
C ALA A 585 -9.89 23.65 -5.13
N VAL A 586 -10.45 22.66 -5.82
CA VAL A 586 -10.98 21.44 -5.20
C VAL A 586 -9.87 20.60 -4.57
N LEU A 587 -8.76 20.37 -5.29
CA LEU A 587 -7.61 19.62 -4.79
C LEU A 587 -7.01 20.29 -3.54
N VAL A 588 -6.88 21.62 -3.55
CA VAL A 588 -6.41 22.38 -2.38
C VAL A 588 -7.37 22.28 -1.20
N ALA A 589 -8.69 22.35 -1.44
CA ALA A 589 -9.68 22.15 -0.38
C ALA A 589 -9.59 20.73 0.20
N CYS A 590 -9.42 19.71 -0.64
CA CYS A 590 -9.22 18.34 -0.19
C CYS A 590 -7.93 18.14 0.60
N ALA A 591 -6.82 18.74 0.15
CA ALA A 591 -5.55 18.73 0.89
C ALA A 591 -5.67 19.44 2.25
N ALA A 592 -6.41 20.56 2.31
CA ALA A 592 -6.68 21.27 3.57
C ALA A 592 -7.53 20.44 4.53
N ASN A 593 -8.53 19.72 4.02
CA ASN A 593 -9.35 18.82 4.84
C ASN A 593 -8.57 17.65 5.38
N PHE A 594 -7.74 17.02 4.54
CA PHE A 594 -6.79 16.00 4.96
C PHE A 594 -5.91 16.51 6.12
N SER A 595 -5.32 17.71 5.95
CA SER A 595 -4.46 18.33 6.97
C SER A 595 -5.19 18.67 8.28
N ASN A 596 -6.50 18.91 8.22
CA ASN A 596 -7.32 19.26 9.37
C ASN A 596 -8.11 18.07 9.95
N SER A 597 -7.91 16.85 9.42
CA SER A 597 -8.68 15.65 9.76
C SER A 597 -10.21 15.88 9.69
N SER A 598 -10.65 16.66 8.69
CA SER A 598 -12.06 17.00 8.47
C SER A 598 -12.60 16.23 7.28
N ASN A 599 -13.72 15.52 7.47
CA ASN A 599 -14.44 14.86 6.38
C ASN A 599 -15.67 15.65 5.90
N ASP A 600 -15.92 16.80 6.53
CA ASP A 600 -17.10 17.64 6.31
C ASP A 600 -16.69 18.94 5.59
N ASP A 601 -16.75 18.94 4.27
CA ASP A 601 -16.55 20.16 3.49
C ASP A 601 -17.46 20.18 2.25
N PRO A 602 -18.16 21.28 1.96
CA PRO A 602 -19.05 21.40 0.82
C PRO A 602 -18.34 21.48 -0.55
N VAL A 603 -17.01 21.57 -0.55
CA VAL A 603 -16.13 21.69 -1.71
C VAL A 603 -15.42 20.38 -1.99
N CYS A 604 -14.76 19.79 -0.99
CA CYS A 604 -14.08 18.52 -1.16
C CYS A 604 -15.11 17.40 -1.10
N ASP A 605 -15.39 16.82 -2.26
CA ASP A 605 -16.39 15.77 -2.41
C ASP A 605 -15.82 14.36 -2.17
N TRP A 606 -14.55 14.23 -1.80
CA TRP A 606 -13.82 12.95 -1.69
C TRP A 606 -14.40 12.00 -0.64
N PHE A 607 -14.89 12.54 0.47
CA PHE A 607 -15.29 11.75 1.66
C PHE A 607 -16.78 11.37 1.68
N GLN A 608 -17.51 11.72 0.63
CA GLN A 608 -18.89 11.31 0.44
C GLN A 608 -18.97 10.33 -0.73
N PRO A 609 -19.73 9.23 -0.60
CA PRO A 609 -19.89 8.30 -1.70
C PRO A 609 -20.56 9.03 -2.89
N PRO A 610 -19.95 8.97 -4.08
CA PRO A 610 -20.60 9.48 -5.29
C PRO A 610 -21.89 8.70 -5.55
N ALA A 611 -22.86 9.33 -6.20
CA ALA A 611 -24.06 8.65 -6.66
C ALA A 611 -23.77 7.86 -7.94
N GLU A 612 -24.55 6.80 -8.16
CA GLU A 612 -24.44 5.92 -9.32
C GLU A 612 -24.53 6.71 -10.64
N PRO A 613 -23.57 6.56 -11.57
CA PRO A 613 -23.56 7.29 -12.83
C PRO A 613 -24.84 7.03 -13.66
N GLY A 614 -25.37 8.09 -14.26
CA GLY A 614 -26.65 8.04 -15.00
C GLY A 614 -27.89 8.21 -14.12
N SER A 615 -27.77 8.19 -12.79
CA SER A 615 -28.88 8.48 -11.88
C SER A 615 -29.24 9.98 -11.81
N PRO A 616 -30.50 10.33 -11.47
CA PRO A 616 -30.87 11.71 -11.14
C PRO A 616 -30.04 12.32 -10.01
N GLU A 617 -29.61 11.50 -9.04
CA GLU A 617 -28.77 11.86 -7.91
C GLU A 617 -27.38 12.32 -8.39
N ALA A 618 -26.75 11.57 -9.29
CA ALA A 618 -25.44 11.93 -9.86
C ALA A 618 -25.50 13.26 -10.63
N ALA A 619 -26.58 13.50 -11.39
CA ALA A 619 -26.78 14.78 -12.07
C ALA A 619 -26.87 15.96 -11.08
N ARG A 620 -27.55 15.78 -9.95
CA ARG A 620 -27.65 16.79 -8.88
C ARG A 620 -26.30 17.02 -8.19
N GLN A 621 -25.58 15.95 -7.84
CA GLN A 621 -24.26 16.04 -7.21
C GLN A 621 -23.26 16.78 -8.12
N LYS A 622 -23.21 16.43 -9.41
CA LYS A 622 -22.35 17.10 -10.39
C LYS A 622 -22.64 18.60 -10.47
N ALA A 623 -23.92 18.99 -10.51
CA ALA A 623 -24.31 20.40 -10.55
C ALA A 623 -23.92 21.15 -9.25
N GLN A 624 -24.06 20.51 -8.09
CA GLN A 624 -23.65 21.06 -6.80
C GLN A 624 -22.14 21.25 -6.72
N GLN A 625 -21.36 20.26 -7.12
CA GLN A 625 -19.89 20.31 -7.15
C GLN A 625 -19.39 21.42 -8.09
N GLN A 626 -19.98 21.52 -9.29
CA GLN A 626 -19.64 22.60 -10.23
C GLN A 626 -19.97 23.99 -9.63
N ALA A 627 -21.12 24.14 -8.99
CA ALA A 627 -21.49 25.39 -8.33
C ALA A 627 -20.57 25.71 -7.12
N ALA A 628 -20.16 24.71 -6.35
CA ALA A 628 -19.23 24.87 -5.23
C ALA A 628 -17.84 25.26 -5.72
N ALA A 629 -17.30 24.56 -6.73
CA ALA A 629 -16.02 24.87 -7.35
C ALA A 629 -15.98 26.28 -7.95
N GLN A 630 -17.06 26.70 -8.64
CA GLN A 630 -17.18 28.06 -9.17
C GLN A 630 -17.16 29.15 -8.09
N ARG A 631 -17.70 28.87 -6.89
CA ARG A 631 -17.67 29.82 -5.77
C ARG A 631 -16.28 30.03 -5.19
N LEU A 632 -15.31 29.16 -5.49
CA LEU A 632 -13.94 29.23 -4.97
C LEU A 632 -12.99 29.92 -5.92
N VAL A 633 -13.30 29.93 -7.22
CA VAL A 633 -12.57 30.74 -8.19
C VAL A 633 -12.67 32.19 -7.72
N GLY A 634 -11.55 32.81 -7.36
CA GLY A 634 -11.57 34.17 -6.82
C GLY A 634 -11.79 34.29 -5.31
N ARG A 635 -11.68 33.20 -4.52
CA ARG A 635 -11.70 33.28 -3.03
C ARG A 635 -10.34 32.93 -2.45
N ALA A 636 -9.96 33.62 -1.37
CA ALA A 636 -8.83 33.20 -0.55
C ALA A 636 -9.16 31.85 0.09
N LEU A 637 -8.40 30.82 -0.26
CA LEU A 637 -8.48 29.52 0.38
C LEU A 637 -7.82 29.63 1.76
N ASN A 638 -8.38 28.96 2.77
CA ASN A 638 -7.69 28.75 4.06
C ASN A 638 -6.57 27.74 3.84
N LEU A 639 -5.48 28.23 3.24
CA LEU A 639 -4.26 27.47 3.07
C LEU A 639 -3.59 27.23 4.44
N PRO A 640 -2.81 26.15 4.59
CA PRO A 640 -1.89 26.03 5.73
C PRO A 640 -1.10 27.33 5.89
N ARG A 641 -0.79 27.77 7.13
CA ARG A 641 -0.19 29.09 7.43
C ARG A 641 1.10 29.40 6.68
N PHE A 642 1.74 28.40 6.10
CA PHE A 642 2.97 28.50 5.35
C PHE A 642 2.75 28.54 3.83
N CYS A 643 1.53 28.46 3.29
CA CYS A 643 1.27 28.44 1.84
C CYS A 643 0.48 29.67 1.33
N GLU A 644 0.75 30.10 0.10
CA GLU A 644 0.04 31.15 -0.65
C GLU A 644 -0.07 30.79 -2.14
N LEU A 645 -0.92 31.48 -2.91
CA LEU A 645 -0.99 31.32 -4.37
C LEU A 645 -0.20 32.44 -5.05
N VAL A 646 0.91 32.11 -5.74
CA VAL A 646 1.71 33.07 -6.52
C VAL A 646 0.98 33.36 -7.82
N GLY A 647 0.72 34.64 -8.10
CA GLY A 647 -0.15 35.08 -9.20
C GLY A 647 -1.58 35.45 -8.76
N GLY A 648 -1.88 35.37 -7.45
CA GLY A 648 -3.16 35.79 -6.90
C GLY A 648 -4.25 34.72 -7.06
N GLN A 649 -5.49 35.14 -7.24
CA GLN A 649 -6.63 34.23 -7.28
C GLN A 649 -6.67 33.48 -8.61
N GLY A 650 -6.27 32.20 -8.59
CA GLY A 650 -5.98 31.40 -9.80
C GLY A 650 -4.49 31.25 -10.10
N GLY A 651 -3.62 31.65 -9.15
CA GLY A 651 -2.18 31.44 -9.20
C GLY A 651 -1.73 30.07 -8.68
N THR A 652 -0.45 29.74 -8.87
CA THR A 652 0.13 28.46 -8.46
C THR A 652 0.38 28.42 -6.95
N LEU A 653 0.01 27.32 -6.30
CA LEU A 653 0.28 27.14 -4.87
C LEU A 653 1.79 27.12 -4.60
N THR A 654 2.26 27.98 -3.70
CA THR A 654 3.61 28.02 -3.13
C THR A 654 3.54 27.90 -1.62
N CYS A 655 4.61 27.43 -0.98
CA CYS A 655 4.72 27.38 0.47
C CYS A 655 6.09 27.92 0.90
N GLY A 656 6.19 28.65 2.02
CA GLY A 656 7.45 29.17 2.56
C GLY A 656 8.31 28.00 3.00
N PRO A 657 9.55 27.85 2.49
CA PRO A 657 10.56 28.85 2.08
C PRO A 657 10.69 29.18 0.58
N PHE A 658 9.73 28.81 -0.28
CA PHE A 658 9.86 28.86 -1.75
C PHE A 658 9.25 30.11 -2.41
N ARG A 659 8.89 31.12 -1.61
CA ARG A 659 8.27 32.38 -2.06
C ARG A 659 9.09 33.15 -3.11
N ASP A 660 10.42 33.07 -3.03
CA ASP A 660 11.32 33.84 -3.89
C ASP A 660 11.73 33.07 -5.18
N ARG A 661 11.13 31.90 -5.45
CA ARG A 661 11.53 30.97 -6.52
C ARG A 661 10.44 30.64 -7.55
N VAL A 662 9.27 31.27 -7.44
CA VAL A 662 8.13 31.14 -8.38
C VAL A 662 8.00 32.39 -9.23
#